data_AF-A0A369LH45-F1
#
_entry.id   AF-A0A369LH45-F1
#
_cell.length_a   1.000
_cell.length_b   1.000
_cell.length_c   1.000
_cell.angle_alpha   90.00
_cell.angle_beta   90.00
_cell.angle_gamma   90.00
#
_symmetry.space_group_name_H-M   'P 1'
#
loop_
_entity.id
_entity.type
_entity.pdbx_description
1 polymer ?
#
loop_
_entity_poly.entity_id
_entity_poly.type
_entity_poly.pdbx_seq_one_letter_code
_entity_poly.pdbx_strand_id
1 'polypeptide(L)'
;MFLILFAAMSFSFLIAGKGFIWNVDGLEQQYVFFAYEGEWLRELLYNLFIARTGDIPSWSMEIGYGADVALTLLPSLGDPLNLLSVLVPLRYADLALNVSVPLHLFLAGLAFSGFCLYRGKDRFSVLVASMVYVFSGYTLLAFSQIFMLYPLLLGPLVVWGIEKILSHESPLLFIVALALCFLKSVTMVYAVCILLVVYCAIRYAFLPEKKSFGGFLKWLFTITGYVLIAGLIGAILFIPGVVTLLGEGRIGLDRPESLLYSITYYVKLVLGFGSVADVGADCSYGFAAIALLAVFLLFGKNAGKGIASSPNRTECKVLRILFVVMTIFLCLPIVGKVFNGFAYPNNRWVWAYVLCIAYIVAAMLPDCLSMKRGCGKTAVKGSIVYAFVVVFVLFPFKTNEALFGVAVLFVLLTVLAGGLELSMASKKVAVLVSLLVCVGFLFNNFGSQFGASGGRVANQVGMGRSYDVLVENNPTTLVSQVNDSSFWRYDSAGTGQYLNGNIVQGLKSPLFYDSYYNDLVDEYHTGLGLASSSINFMYSGLDSRTPLEALAGVKYFVTPSDSTSLVPPLFNSVALEGEAEGESYQVSETDSNLPLVFMYDETVPREKYDAMDPAQKQQALLQGVVLEDSLSLEESPVSFNDERLDFVVEYLDGTTVEVGDAKEDSGFSFDGSSFTVYRGDARVVLDVLIPANVDAYVGISGFTYYDILPSERLSESDRDNVQLFQKQQLAFQDAVYGVGTVDSKIRLRLGEVEKTLWNPTSGSHLFGGKDEWLVNMGYSDAERQRIELVFQDPGVYSFDKLEVIAQPVGGFVSQLQKLKMTSDKINDVRYTGSTLSCEASVEGGSKLVYFMIPFSQGWSAEVDGVSVDLLKANVAFMGLELDEGVHEIKLHYVTPGLKLGAALSLGGFVLLAALLLARRKTHRANDRKDRGDHAAIDGRMRS
;
A
#
# COMPACT_ATOMS: atom_id res chain seq x y z
N MET A 1 -0.36 -6.45 32.69
CA MET A 1 -0.94 -5.19 32.16
C MET A 1 -1.04 -5.25 30.64
N PHE A 2 0.06 -5.37 29.89
CA PHE A 2 0.02 -5.49 28.42
C PHE A 2 -1.01 -6.51 27.92
N LEU A 3 -0.95 -7.76 28.39
CA LEU A 3 -1.93 -8.80 27.99
C LEU A 3 -3.39 -8.42 28.28
N ILE A 4 -3.66 -7.69 29.36
CA ILE A 4 -5.01 -7.25 29.72
C ILE A 4 -5.49 -6.17 28.74
N LEU A 5 -4.63 -5.19 28.43
CA LEU A 5 -4.96 -4.14 27.47
C LEU A 5 -5.05 -4.65 26.04
N PHE A 6 -4.20 -5.61 25.66
CA PHE A 6 -4.25 -6.26 24.35
C PHE A 6 -5.53 -7.09 24.19
N ALA A 7 -5.91 -7.84 25.23
CA ALA A 7 -7.19 -8.53 25.26
C ALA A 7 -8.36 -7.54 25.15
N ALA A 8 -8.31 -6.40 25.85
CA ALA A 8 -9.33 -5.36 25.74
C ALA A 8 -9.38 -4.71 24.34
N MET A 9 -8.22 -4.42 23.74
CA MET A 9 -8.08 -3.85 22.40
C MET A 9 -8.69 -4.76 21.34
N SER A 10 -8.41 -6.06 21.43
CA SER A 10 -8.76 -7.04 20.39
C SER A 10 -10.09 -7.75 20.66
N PHE A 11 -10.77 -7.43 21.76
CA PHE A 11 -11.91 -8.19 22.28
C PHE A 11 -13.02 -8.38 21.25
N SER A 12 -13.49 -7.29 20.61
CA SER A 12 -14.56 -7.32 19.59
C SER A 12 -14.22 -8.16 18.36
N PHE A 13 -12.97 -8.16 17.91
CA PHE A 13 -12.53 -8.97 16.78
C PHE A 13 -12.40 -10.45 17.17
N LEU A 14 -11.73 -10.74 18.29
CA LEU A 14 -11.49 -12.11 18.74
C LEU A 14 -12.79 -12.83 19.12
N ILE A 15 -13.75 -12.14 19.75
CA ILE A 15 -15.06 -12.74 20.07
C ILE A 15 -15.90 -13.00 18.82
N ALA A 16 -15.68 -12.24 17.75
CA ALA A 16 -16.28 -12.47 16.43
C ALA A 16 -15.55 -13.52 15.60
N GLY A 17 -14.50 -14.17 16.15
CA GLY A 17 -13.68 -15.15 15.42
C GLY A 17 -12.80 -14.52 14.33
N LYS A 18 -12.55 -13.21 14.39
CA LYS A 18 -11.76 -12.44 13.42
C LYS A 18 -10.37 -12.13 13.95
N GLY A 19 -9.40 -12.07 13.02
CA GLY A 19 -8.02 -11.68 13.29
C GLY A 19 -7.73 -10.22 12.96
N PHE A 20 -6.46 -9.95 12.67
CA PHE A 20 -5.91 -8.65 12.23
C PHE A 20 -5.72 -8.56 10.71
N ILE A 21 -5.99 -9.65 9.99
CA ILE A 21 -5.84 -9.73 8.54
C ILE A 21 -7.08 -9.12 7.89
N TRP A 22 -6.88 -7.95 7.29
CA TRP A 22 -7.88 -7.26 6.49
C TRP A 22 -8.04 -7.93 5.11
N ASN A 23 -9.26 -8.01 4.60
CA ASN A 23 -9.60 -8.72 3.37
C ASN A 23 -9.06 -8.10 2.07
N VAL A 24 -8.46 -6.90 2.13
CA VAL A 24 -7.79 -6.24 1.00
C VAL A 24 -6.28 -6.41 1.19
N ASP A 25 -5.52 -5.35 1.49
CA ASP A 25 -4.06 -5.36 1.63
C ASP A 25 -3.53 -6.38 2.66
N GLY A 26 -4.33 -6.71 3.69
CA GLY A 26 -3.95 -7.71 4.67
C GLY A 26 -3.86 -9.12 4.08
N LEU A 27 -4.82 -9.49 3.23
CA LEU A 27 -4.94 -10.80 2.63
C LEU A 27 -4.14 -10.89 1.31
N GLU A 28 -4.33 -9.92 0.42
CA GLU A 28 -3.79 -9.91 -0.95
C GLU A 28 -2.31 -9.49 -1.03
N GLN A 29 -1.77 -8.85 0.01
CA GLN A 29 -0.33 -8.54 0.09
C GLN A 29 0.30 -9.16 1.32
N GLN A 30 -0.10 -8.77 2.53
CA GLN A 30 0.69 -9.08 3.72
C GLN A 30 0.70 -10.58 4.07
N TYR A 31 -0.46 -11.25 3.99
CA TYR A 31 -0.54 -12.70 4.18
C TYR A 31 0.20 -13.45 3.06
N VAL A 32 -0.10 -13.11 1.80
CA VAL A 32 0.53 -13.75 0.63
C VAL A 32 2.05 -13.59 0.68
N PHE A 33 2.57 -12.38 0.90
CA PHE A 33 4.01 -12.11 0.94
C PHE A 33 4.67 -12.75 2.16
N PHE A 34 4.04 -12.76 3.33
CA PHE A 34 4.58 -13.47 4.50
C PHE A 34 4.68 -14.98 4.25
N ALA A 35 3.67 -15.58 3.61
CA ALA A 35 3.68 -17.00 3.29
C ALA A 35 4.72 -17.32 2.20
N TYR A 36 4.75 -16.53 1.12
CA TYR A 36 5.68 -16.67 0.01
C TYR A 36 7.13 -16.44 0.44
N GLU A 37 7.39 -15.47 1.32
CA GLU A 37 8.71 -15.27 1.93
C GLU A 37 9.21 -16.54 2.62
N GLY A 38 8.34 -17.22 3.38
CA GLY A 38 8.71 -18.46 4.04
C GLY A 38 9.10 -19.57 3.08
N GLU A 39 8.36 -19.72 1.97
CA GLU A 39 8.63 -20.69 0.92
C GLU A 39 9.92 -20.38 0.17
N TRP A 40 10.07 -19.14 -0.27
CA TRP A 40 11.25 -18.65 -0.94
C TRP A 40 12.52 -18.77 -0.08
N LEU A 41 12.46 -18.44 1.22
CA LEU A 41 13.59 -18.61 2.13
C LEU A 41 13.97 -20.08 2.28
N ARG A 42 13.00 -21.00 2.32
CA ARG A 42 13.29 -22.45 2.38
C ARG A 42 13.97 -22.92 1.09
N GLU A 43 13.49 -22.48 -0.07
CA GLU A 43 14.10 -22.80 -1.36
C GLU A 43 15.52 -22.24 -1.47
N LEU A 44 15.72 -20.96 -1.12
CA LEU A 44 17.03 -20.32 -1.09
C LEU A 44 18.01 -21.09 -0.20
N LEU A 45 17.61 -21.44 1.03
CA LEU A 45 18.46 -22.20 1.95
C LEU A 45 18.74 -23.62 1.42
N TYR A 46 17.77 -24.26 0.78
CA TYR A 46 17.96 -25.56 0.13
C TYR A 46 18.99 -25.47 -1.01
N ASN A 47 18.85 -24.49 -1.91
CA ASN A 47 19.75 -24.28 -3.04
C ASN A 47 21.19 -23.98 -2.58
N LEU A 48 21.34 -23.17 -1.52
CA LEU A 48 22.65 -22.79 -0.99
C LEU A 48 23.33 -23.92 -0.21
N PHE A 49 22.62 -24.59 0.69
CA PHE A 49 23.24 -25.49 1.67
C PHE A 49 23.08 -26.98 1.35
N ILE A 50 21.99 -27.36 0.69
CA ILE A 50 21.65 -28.77 0.41
C ILE A 50 22.00 -29.14 -1.02
N ALA A 51 21.37 -28.49 -2.00
CA ALA A 51 21.63 -28.74 -3.42
C ALA A 51 22.99 -28.18 -3.89
N ARG A 52 23.47 -27.12 -3.22
CA ARG A 52 24.74 -26.44 -3.51
C ARG A 52 24.86 -25.94 -4.95
N THR A 53 23.74 -25.59 -5.57
CA THR A 53 23.73 -25.02 -6.92
C THR A 53 24.17 -23.55 -6.89
N GLY A 54 23.91 -22.86 -5.78
CA GLY A 54 24.15 -21.41 -5.67
C GLY A 54 23.04 -20.57 -6.33
N ASP A 55 21.98 -21.21 -6.81
CA ASP A 55 20.87 -20.55 -7.48
C ASP A 55 20.03 -19.76 -6.47
N ILE A 56 19.80 -18.49 -6.80
CA ILE A 56 18.90 -17.61 -6.06
C ILE A 56 17.63 -17.49 -6.91
N PRO A 57 16.45 -17.93 -6.43
CA PRO A 57 15.19 -17.79 -7.16
C PRO A 57 14.80 -16.31 -7.23
N SER A 58 15.30 -15.59 -8.25
CA SER A 58 15.18 -14.13 -8.32
C SER A 58 13.98 -13.64 -9.14
N TRP A 59 13.30 -14.52 -9.87
CA TRP A 59 12.13 -14.17 -10.67
C TRP A 59 11.08 -15.29 -10.62
N SER A 60 9.80 -14.91 -10.54
CA SER A 60 8.68 -15.85 -10.49
C SER A 60 7.59 -15.49 -11.49
N MET A 61 7.11 -16.49 -12.23
CA MET A 61 5.96 -16.39 -13.14
C MET A 61 4.60 -16.46 -12.43
N GLU A 62 4.61 -16.65 -11.12
CA GLU A 62 3.40 -16.60 -10.28
C GLU A 62 3.06 -15.16 -9.89
N ILE A 63 3.94 -14.18 -10.12
CA ILE A 63 3.68 -12.79 -9.78
C ILE A 63 3.27 -12.04 -11.05
N GLY A 64 1.97 -11.95 -11.31
CA GLY A 64 1.43 -11.32 -12.52
C GLY A 64 1.95 -11.97 -13.82
N TYR A 65 2.57 -11.19 -14.70
CA TYR A 65 3.22 -11.73 -15.91
C TYR A 65 4.61 -12.33 -15.66
N GLY A 66 5.15 -12.15 -14.46
CA GLY A 66 6.54 -12.38 -14.11
C GLY A 66 7.11 -11.16 -13.38
N ALA A 67 7.66 -11.34 -12.18
CA ALA A 67 8.28 -10.25 -11.42
C ALA A 67 9.48 -10.70 -10.59
N ASP A 68 10.25 -9.71 -10.13
CA ASP A 68 11.38 -9.88 -9.22
C ASP A 68 10.91 -10.25 -7.81
N VAL A 69 11.35 -11.40 -7.32
CA VAL A 69 10.91 -11.94 -6.02
C VAL A 69 11.44 -11.10 -4.85
N ALA A 70 12.67 -10.60 -4.92
CA ALA A 70 13.28 -9.83 -3.84
C ALA A 70 12.65 -8.44 -3.69
N LEU A 71 12.28 -7.81 -4.80
CA LEU A 71 11.53 -6.54 -4.81
C LEU A 71 10.10 -6.74 -4.32
N THR A 72 9.41 -7.80 -4.76
CA THR A 72 8.05 -8.11 -4.29
C THR A 72 8.01 -8.39 -2.79
N LEU A 73 9.00 -9.11 -2.28
CA LEU A 73 9.09 -9.43 -0.85
C LEU A 73 9.75 -8.31 -0.01
N LEU A 74 10.21 -7.22 -0.61
CA LEU A 74 10.86 -6.11 0.10
C LEU A 74 10.02 -5.55 1.26
N PRO A 75 8.69 -5.41 1.17
CA PRO A 75 7.85 -5.00 2.30
C PRO A 75 7.91 -5.95 3.50
N SER A 76 8.27 -7.22 3.31
CA SER A 76 8.36 -8.24 4.36
C SER A 76 9.80 -8.53 4.81
N LEU A 77 10.74 -8.75 3.87
CA LEU A 77 12.12 -9.21 4.14
C LEU A 77 12.91 -8.29 5.09
N GLY A 78 12.59 -6.99 5.07
CA GLY A 78 13.23 -5.99 5.92
C GLY A 78 12.84 -6.04 7.39
N ASP A 79 11.86 -6.87 7.78
CA ASP A 79 11.43 -7.07 9.17
C ASP A 79 11.96 -8.41 9.73
N PRO A 80 12.88 -8.39 10.70
CA PRO A 80 13.41 -9.62 11.31
C PRO A 80 12.34 -10.51 11.97
N LEU A 81 11.17 -9.97 12.36
CA LEU A 81 10.09 -10.78 12.90
C LEU A 81 9.35 -11.55 11.81
N ASN A 82 9.30 -11.02 10.59
CA ASN A 82 8.69 -11.70 9.47
C ASN A 82 9.52 -12.90 9.00
N LEU A 83 10.86 -12.83 9.10
CA LEU A 83 11.77 -13.93 8.76
C LEU A 83 11.49 -15.26 9.49
N LEU A 84 10.66 -15.25 10.55
CA LEU A 84 10.14 -16.46 11.18
C LEU A 84 9.22 -17.27 10.25
N SER A 85 8.71 -16.67 9.17
CA SER A 85 7.96 -17.28 8.07
C SER A 85 8.63 -18.55 7.53
N VAL A 86 9.98 -18.58 7.49
CA VAL A 86 10.76 -19.74 7.04
C VAL A 86 10.43 -21.02 7.83
N LEU A 87 10.01 -20.89 9.09
CA LEU A 87 9.66 -22.00 9.98
C LEU A 87 8.17 -22.38 9.90
N VAL A 88 7.36 -21.62 9.16
CA VAL A 88 5.90 -21.72 9.17
C VAL A 88 5.42 -22.28 7.82
N PRO A 89 4.73 -23.44 7.82
CA PRO A 89 4.02 -23.93 6.64
C PRO A 89 2.86 -23.01 6.25
N LEU A 90 2.54 -22.95 4.96
CA LEU A 90 1.49 -22.09 4.38
C LEU A 90 0.14 -22.17 5.14
N ARG A 91 -0.30 -23.39 5.52
CA ARG A 91 -1.54 -23.62 6.29
C ARG A 91 -1.58 -22.90 7.66
N TYR A 92 -0.44 -22.60 8.26
CA TYR A 92 -0.34 -21.92 9.56
C TYR A 92 0.14 -20.46 9.45
N ALA A 93 0.38 -19.96 8.23
CA ALA A 93 0.89 -18.61 8.00
C ALA A 93 -0.06 -17.52 8.54
N ASP A 94 -1.38 -17.74 8.47
CA ASP A 94 -2.40 -16.82 8.99
C ASP A 94 -2.22 -16.61 10.50
N LEU A 95 -2.15 -17.71 11.25
CA LEU A 95 -2.00 -17.67 12.70
C LEU A 95 -0.64 -17.06 13.09
N ALA A 96 0.43 -17.38 12.37
CA ALA A 96 1.74 -16.81 12.61
C ALA A 96 1.76 -15.28 12.38
N LEU A 97 1.15 -14.81 11.29
CA LEU A 97 1.04 -13.39 10.99
C LEU A 97 0.17 -12.67 12.04
N ASN A 98 -0.94 -13.26 12.47
CA ASN A 98 -1.74 -12.73 13.58
C ASN A 98 -0.95 -12.65 14.91
N VAL A 99 -0.12 -13.66 15.21
CA VAL A 99 0.76 -13.68 16.40
C VAL A 99 1.87 -12.64 16.31
N SER A 100 2.29 -12.26 15.11
CA SER A 100 3.27 -11.19 14.91
C SER A 100 2.78 -9.86 15.50
N VAL A 101 1.48 -9.54 15.46
CA VAL A 101 0.93 -8.27 15.95
C VAL A 101 1.23 -8.03 17.44
N PRO A 102 0.80 -8.90 18.39
CA PRO A 102 1.13 -8.71 19.80
C PRO A 102 2.65 -8.76 20.06
N LEU A 103 3.42 -9.49 19.26
CA LEU A 103 4.88 -9.54 19.39
C LEU A 103 5.54 -8.21 19.03
N HIS A 104 5.16 -7.61 17.89
CA HIS A 104 5.59 -6.27 17.47
C HIS A 104 5.26 -5.23 18.53
N LEU A 105 4.00 -5.20 19.00
CA LEU A 105 3.55 -4.23 20.01
C LEU A 105 4.27 -4.42 21.35
N PHE A 106 4.49 -5.67 21.78
CA PHE A 106 5.22 -5.94 23.02
C PHE A 106 6.68 -5.48 22.93
N LEU A 107 7.37 -5.78 21.82
CA LEU A 107 8.75 -5.36 21.59
C LEU A 107 8.86 -3.83 21.46
N ALA A 108 7.90 -3.17 20.79
CA ALA A 108 7.82 -1.71 20.72
C ALA A 108 7.68 -1.09 22.12
N GLY A 109 6.82 -1.67 22.97
CA GLY A 109 6.67 -1.26 24.36
C GLY A 109 7.95 -1.44 25.18
N LEU A 110 8.71 -2.52 24.95
CA LEU A 110 10.01 -2.76 25.59
C LEU A 110 11.09 -1.78 25.12
N ALA A 111 11.18 -1.52 23.81
CA ALA A 111 12.11 -0.56 23.24
C ALA A 111 11.86 0.86 23.80
N PHE A 112 10.59 1.29 23.81
CA PHE A 112 10.16 2.54 24.43
C PHE A 112 10.47 2.57 25.93
N SER A 113 10.19 1.49 26.65
CA SER A 113 10.47 1.41 28.08
C SER A 113 11.96 1.51 28.38
N GLY A 114 12.81 0.83 27.59
CA GLY A 114 14.26 0.91 27.68
C GLY A 114 14.77 2.33 27.48
N PHE A 115 14.24 3.03 26.48
CA PHE A 115 14.54 4.45 26.25
C PHE A 115 14.15 5.33 27.44
N CYS A 116 12.93 5.21 27.97
CA CYS A 116 12.50 6.03 29.11
C CYS A 116 13.29 5.73 30.39
N LEU A 117 13.63 4.47 30.65
CA LEU A 117 14.47 4.08 31.80
C LEU A 117 15.89 4.63 31.66
N TYR A 118 16.46 4.59 30.45
CA TYR A 118 17.75 5.24 30.16
C TYR A 118 17.73 6.74 30.47
N ARG A 119 16.59 7.41 30.21
CA ARG A 119 16.36 8.82 30.54
C ARG A 119 15.98 9.08 32.01
N GLY A 120 16.10 8.07 32.88
CA GLY A 120 15.91 8.20 34.32
C GLY A 120 14.44 8.32 34.76
N LYS A 121 13.48 7.88 33.94
CA LYS A 121 12.06 7.88 34.31
C LYS A 121 11.75 6.71 35.25
N ASP A 122 10.83 6.92 36.20
CA ASP A 122 10.47 5.88 37.17
C ASP A 122 9.63 4.76 36.53
N ARG A 123 9.73 3.55 37.09
CA ARG A 123 9.12 2.35 36.52
C ARG A 123 7.61 2.44 36.32
N PHE A 124 6.89 3.13 37.20
CA PHE A 124 5.44 3.24 37.06
C PHE A 124 5.05 4.19 35.92
N SER A 125 5.75 5.32 35.81
CA SER A 125 5.58 6.25 34.68
C SER A 125 5.95 5.62 33.35
N VAL A 126 7.02 4.82 33.33
CA VAL A 126 7.41 4.03 32.14
C VAL A 126 6.32 3.04 31.75
N LEU A 127 5.79 2.27 32.71
CA LEU A 127 4.70 1.32 32.44
C LEU A 127 3.50 2.03 31.82
N VAL A 128 2.98 3.09 32.45
CA VAL A 128 1.81 3.83 31.95
C VAL A 128 2.07 4.41 30.56
N ALA A 129 3.21 5.07 30.36
CA ALA A 129 3.59 5.66 29.09
C ALA A 129 3.77 4.62 27.98
N SER A 130 4.35 3.46 28.28
CA SER A 130 4.51 2.37 27.30
C SER A 130 3.16 1.84 26.83
N MET A 131 2.15 1.80 27.72
CA MET A 131 0.79 1.42 27.32
C MET A 131 0.12 2.52 26.49
N VAL A 132 0.32 3.81 26.82
CA VAL A 132 -0.16 4.93 25.98
C VAL A 132 0.49 4.88 24.58
N TYR A 133 1.75 4.46 24.50
CA TYR A 133 2.48 4.34 23.24
C TYR A 133 1.89 3.25 22.34
N VAL A 134 1.85 2.01 22.82
CA VAL A 134 1.48 0.84 22.01
C VAL A 134 -0.02 0.65 21.84
N PHE A 135 -0.85 1.30 22.65
CA PHE A 135 -2.32 1.34 22.51
C PHE A 135 -2.82 2.74 22.14
N SER A 136 -2.05 3.46 21.32
CA SER A 136 -2.49 4.70 20.69
C SER A 136 -3.32 4.43 19.43
N GLY A 137 -3.98 5.45 18.90
CA GLY A 137 -4.77 5.33 17.66
C GLY A 137 -3.96 4.88 16.45
N TYR A 138 -2.63 5.05 16.44
CA TYR A 138 -1.78 4.55 15.35
C TYR A 138 -1.83 3.03 15.24
N THR A 139 -1.98 2.33 16.37
CA THR A 139 -2.09 0.87 16.43
C THR A 139 -3.34 0.34 15.72
N LEU A 140 -4.32 1.18 15.37
CA LEU A 140 -5.43 0.74 14.51
C LEU A 140 -4.97 0.24 13.14
N LEU A 141 -3.81 0.72 12.65
CA LEU A 141 -3.21 0.19 11.44
C LEU A 141 -2.89 -1.31 11.56
N ALA A 142 -2.79 -1.88 12.77
CA ALA A 142 -2.67 -3.33 12.93
C ALA A 142 -3.82 -4.11 12.26
N PHE A 143 -5.00 -3.50 12.11
CA PHE A 143 -6.19 -4.13 11.54
C PHE A 143 -6.36 -3.87 10.03
N SER A 144 -5.37 -3.28 9.37
CA SER A 144 -5.36 -3.07 7.91
C SER A 144 -3.97 -3.22 7.28
N GLN A 145 -2.93 -2.86 8.02
CA GLN A 145 -1.53 -2.72 7.61
C GLN A 145 -0.57 -3.20 8.71
N ILE A 146 -0.51 -4.51 8.96
CA ILE A 146 0.35 -5.14 9.98
C ILE A 146 1.81 -4.72 9.82
N PHE A 147 2.33 -4.69 8.59
CA PHE A 147 3.72 -4.31 8.30
C PHE A 147 4.04 -2.84 8.68
N MET A 148 3.02 -2.01 8.91
CA MET A 148 3.18 -0.62 9.37
C MET A 148 3.31 -0.50 10.90
N LEU A 149 3.38 -1.61 11.65
CA LEU A 149 3.66 -1.58 13.09
C LEU A 149 5.15 -1.45 13.40
N TYR A 150 6.03 -1.83 12.47
CA TYR A 150 7.49 -1.81 12.67
C TYR A 150 8.08 -0.43 13.07
N PRO A 151 7.57 0.71 12.59
CA PRO A 151 8.00 2.04 13.06
C PRO A 151 7.82 2.25 14.57
N LEU A 152 6.82 1.63 15.20
CA LEU A 152 6.65 1.70 16.66
C LEU A 152 7.81 1.01 17.41
N LEU A 153 8.44 0.02 16.80
CA LEU A 153 9.60 -0.65 17.37
C LEU A 153 10.89 0.15 17.10
N LEU A 154 11.12 0.56 15.85
CA LEU A 154 12.38 1.21 15.47
C LEU A 154 12.49 2.65 15.97
N GLY A 155 11.40 3.42 16.00
CA GLY A 155 11.40 4.82 16.42
C GLY A 155 12.07 5.04 17.79
N PRO A 156 11.64 4.35 18.86
CA PRO A 156 12.29 4.44 20.17
C PRO A 156 13.75 4.01 20.17
N LEU A 157 14.14 2.98 19.40
CA LEU A 157 15.54 2.52 19.32
C LEU A 157 16.44 3.55 18.65
N VAL A 158 15.95 4.20 17.59
CA VAL A 158 16.64 5.29 16.90
C VAL A 158 16.83 6.49 17.83
N VAL A 159 15.76 6.94 18.52
CA VAL A 159 15.83 8.06 19.47
C VAL A 159 16.70 7.72 20.69
N TRP A 160 16.69 6.48 21.15
CA TRP A 160 17.58 6.02 22.21
C TRP A 160 19.04 6.01 21.75
N GLY A 161 19.31 5.49 20.55
CA GLY A 161 20.64 5.47 19.96
C GLY A 161 21.25 6.87 19.81
N ILE A 162 20.47 7.85 19.34
CA ILE A 162 20.95 9.22 19.19
C ILE A 162 21.23 9.88 20.55
N GLU A 163 20.42 9.59 21.57
CA GLU A 163 20.67 10.08 22.92
C GLU A 163 21.94 9.50 23.53
N LYS A 164 22.26 8.23 23.25
CA LYS A 164 23.55 7.64 23.64
C LYS A 164 24.72 8.35 22.95
N ILE A 165 24.59 8.67 21.66
CA ILE A 165 25.60 9.45 20.93
C ILE A 165 25.78 10.84 21.54
N LEU A 166 24.68 11.52 21.86
CA LEU A 166 24.71 12.83 22.52
C LEU A 166 25.32 12.78 23.93
N SER A 167 25.22 11.65 24.60
CA SER A 167 25.88 11.35 25.88
C SER A 167 27.32 10.83 25.73
N HIS A 168 27.91 10.88 24.53
CA HIS A 168 29.25 10.37 24.19
C HIS A 168 29.44 8.86 24.40
N GLU A 169 28.36 8.08 24.40
CA GLU A 169 28.37 6.63 24.52
C GLU A 169 28.51 5.93 23.14
N SER A 170 28.39 4.59 23.12
CA SER A 170 28.46 3.77 21.90
C SER A 170 27.35 4.12 20.89
N PRO A 171 27.66 4.27 19.58
CA PRO A 171 26.69 4.58 18.54
C PRO A 171 26.02 3.32 18.00
N LEU A 172 26.40 2.13 18.48
CA LEU A 172 25.98 0.84 17.91
C LEU A 172 24.46 0.70 17.85
N LEU A 173 23.75 1.11 18.91
CA LEU A 173 22.29 1.05 18.93
C LEU A 173 21.67 1.91 17.82
N PHE A 174 22.20 3.11 17.60
CA PHE A 174 21.75 4.01 16.54
C PHE A 174 22.01 3.41 15.16
N ILE A 175 23.24 2.92 14.92
CA ILE A 175 23.63 2.35 13.62
C ILE A 175 22.77 1.13 13.30
N VAL A 176 22.57 0.21 14.25
CA VAL A 176 21.77 -1.00 14.04
C VAL A 176 20.29 -0.64 13.83
N ALA A 177 19.71 0.22 14.67
CA ALA A 177 18.31 0.61 14.53
C ALA A 177 18.05 1.31 13.18
N LEU A 178 18.97 2.16 12.73
CA LEU A 178 18.83 2.84 11.45
C LEU A 178 19.12 1.91 10.27
N ALA A 179 20.03 0.94 10.40
CA ALA A 179 20.26 -0.08 9.37
C ALA A 179 19.00 -0.93 9.15
N LEU A 180 18.25 -1.24 10.21
CA LEU A 180 16.94 -1.88 10.11
C LEU A 180 15.91 -0.98 9.41
N CYS A 181 15.94 0.35 9.61
CA CYS A 181 15.11 1.26 8.81
C CYS A 181 15.46 1.19 7.32
N PHE A 182 16.75 1.15 6.97
CA PHE A 182 17.22 1.03 5.58
C PHE A 182 16.81 -0.30 4.95
N LEU A 183 16.86 -1.40 5.70
CA LEU A 183 16.41 -2.71 5.23
C LEU A 183 14.89 -2.76 5.03
N LYS A 184 14.11 -2.03 5.85
CA LYS A 184 12.64 -2.06 5.79
C LYS A 184 12.05 -1.45 4.54
N SER A 185 12.42 -0.20 4.22
CA SER A 185 11.99 0.50 3.00
C SER A 185 12.67 1.86 2.86
N VAL A 186 12.72 2.35 1.61
CA VAL A 186 13.17 3.71 1.28
C VAL A 186 12.30 4.76 1.98
N THR A 187 10.99 4.59 1.95
CA THR A 187 10.01 5.52 2.56
C THR A 187 10.18 5.63 4.08
N MET A 188 10.43 4.51 4.76
CA MET A 188 10.61 4.47 6.22
C MET A 188 11.87 5.21 6.64
N VAL A 189 13.02 4.90 6.03
CA VAL A 189 14.29 5.55 6.41
C VAL A 189 14.28 7.03 6.08
N TYR A 190 13.65 7.43 4.97
CA TYR A 190 13.48 8.82 4.59
C TYR A 190 12.70 9.61 5.65
N ALA A 191 11.53 9.11 6.08
CA ALA A 191 10.73 9.75 7.12
C ALA A 191 11.47 9.83 8.47
N VAL A 192 12.16 8.76 8.87
CA VAL A 192 12.97 8.71 10.10
C VAL A 192 14.10 9.75 10.06
N CYS A 193 14.78 9.91 8.92
CA CYS A 193 15.88 10.87 8.78
C CYS A 193 15.40 12.32 8.92
N ILE A 194 14.26 12.68 8.32
CA ILE A 194 13.67 14.02 8.47
C ILE A 194 13.32 14.29 9.93
N LEU A 195 12.64 13.34 10.60
CA LEU A 195 12.29 13.46 12.01
C LEU A 195 13.53 13.57 12.91
N LEU A 196 14.60 12.82 12.59
CA LEU A 196 15.88 12.89 13.28
C LEU A 196 16.51 14.27 13.16
N VAL A 197 16.50 14.89 11.98
CA VAL A 197 17.03 16.25 11.78
C VAL A 197 16.28 17.24 12.68
N VAL A 198 14.95 17.18 12.70
CA VAL A 198 14.11 18.03 13.56
C VAL A 198 14.40 17.80 15.04
N TYR A 199 14.39 16.54 15.49
CA TYR A 199 14.68 16.16 16.86
C TYR A 199 16.05 16.69 17.30
N CYS A 200 17.06 16.46 16.47
CA CYS A 200 18.43 16.84 16.74
C CYS A 200 18.64 18.34 16.77
N ALA A 201 18.05 19.10 15.83
CA ALA A 201 18.14 20.56 15.82
C ALA A 201 17.58 21.15 17.12
N ILE A 202 16.44 20.63 17.58
CA ILE A 202 15.86 21.02 18.87
C ILE A 202 16.79 20.60 20.02
N ARG A 203 17.24 19.35 20.07
CA ARG A 203 18.11 18.85 21.16
C ARG A 203 19.44 19.59 21.26
N TYR A 204 20.09 19.87 20.14
CA TYR A 204 21.35 20.60 20.08
C TYR A 204 21.23 22.00 20.69
N ALA A 205 20.10 22.69 20.44
CA ALA A 205 19.83 24.00 21.03
C ALA A 205 19.72 23.99 22.57
N PHE A 206 19.68 22.82 23.19
CA PHE A 206 19.56 22.66 24.65
C PHE A 206 20.67 21.82 25.27
N LEU A 207 21.73 21.47 24.52
CA LEU A 207 22.89 20.80 25.08
C LEU A 207 23.64 21.70 26.08
N PRO A 208 24.27 21.12 27.13
CA PRO A 208 25.04 21.88 28.11
C PRO A 208 26.33 22.49 27.56
N GLU A 209 26.87 21.93 26.48
CA GLU A 209 28.13 22.34 25.87
C GLU A 209 28.04 23.72 25.22
N LYS A 210 29.19 24.41 25.09
CA LYS A 210 29.24 25.73 24.41
C LYS A 210 28.83 25.55 22.95
N LYS A 211 27.69 26.15 22.59
CA LYS A 211 27.18 26.21 21.23
C LYS A 211 28.16 27.00 20.37
N SER A 212 28.67 26.35 19.34
CA SER A 212 29.47 27.00 18.30
C SER A 212 29.09 26.39 16.97
N PHE A 213 29.13 27.19 15.91
CA PHE A 213 28.84 26.70 14.56
C PHE A 213 29.77 25.54 14.17
N GLY A 214 31.06 25.62 14.51
CA GLY A 214 32.02 24.53 14.29
C GLY A 214 31.69 23.26 15.09
N GLY A 215 31.21 23.40 16.33
CA GLY A 215 30.75 22.27 17.14
C GLY A 215 29.50 21.60 16.56
N PHE A 216 28.56 22.39 16.06
CA PHE A 216 27.36 21.89 15.36
C PHE A 216 27.73 21.12 14.09
N LEU A 217 28.62 21.68 13.26
CA LEU A 217 29.09 21.02 12.04
C LEU A 217 29.80 19.70 12.36
N LYS A 218 30.72 19.67 13.34
CA LYS A 218 31.40 18.43 13.74
C LYS A 218 30.41 17.36 14.19
N TRP A 219 29.41 17.77 14.96
CA TRP A 219 28.34 16.89 15.44
C TRP A 219 27.50 16.35 14.28
N LEU A 220 27.11 17.23 13.34
CA LEU A 220 26.36 16.87 12.14
C LEU A 220 27.13 15.85 11.30
N PHE A 221 28.39 16.13 10.96
CA PHE A 221 29.25 15.20 10.22
C PHE A 221 29.42 13.85 10.92
N THR A 222 29.50 13.84 12.26
CA THR A 222 29.62 12.60 13.04
C THR A 222 28.37 11.73 12.88
N ILE A 223 27.18 12.32 12.99
CA ILE A 223 25.93 11.57 12.84
C ILE A 223 25.70 11.17 11.40
N THR A 224 25.97 12.05 10.44
CA THR A 224 25.94 11.70 9.02
C THR A 224 26.86 10.51 8.75
N GLY A 225 28.06 10.45 9.33
CA GLY A 225 28.94 9.29 9.23
C GLY A 225 28.31 7.99 9.77
N TYR A 226 27.60 8.05 10.90
CA TYR A 226 26.88 6.88 11.41
C TYR A 226 25.66 6.49 10.56
N VAL A 227 24.95 7.47 10.01
CA VAL A 227 23.85 7.26 9.05
C VAL A 227 24.38 6.57 7.79
N LEU A 228 25.53 7.00 7.26
CA LEU A 228 26.17 6.38 6.10
C LEU A 228 26.58 4.94 6.39
N ILE A 229 27.15 4.64 7.56
CA ILE A 229 27.47 3.24 7.93
C ILE A 229 26.19 2.39 8.00
N ALA A 230 25.12 2.93 8.60
CA ALA A 230 23.83 2.24 8.65
C ALA A 230 23.23 2.00 7.25
N GLY A 231 23.31 3.01 6.37
CA GLY A 231 22.87 2.91 4.98
C GLY A 231 23.68 1.92 4.17
N LEU A 232 25.00 1.88 4.37
CA LEU A 232 25.85 0.86 3.77
C LEU A 232 25.41 -0.52 4.23
N ILE A 233 25.22 -0.76 5.53
CA ILE A 233 24.75 -2.06 6.05
C ILE A 233 23.42 -2.48 5.41
N GLY A 234 22.45 -1.56 5.30
CA GLY A 234 21.15 -1.83 4.69
C GLY A 234 21.12 -1.81 3.15
N ALA A 235 22.25 -1.56 2.48
CA ALA A 235 22.31 -1.32 1.04
C ALA A 235 21.80 -2.50 0.19
N ILE A 236 21.93 -3.73 0.67
CA ILE A 236 21.48 -4.94 -0.03
C ILE A 236 19.99 -4.91 -0.44
N LEU A 237 19.11 -4.35 0.40
CA LEU A 237 17.69 -4.17 0.09
C LEU A 237 17.35 -2.73 -0.29
N PHE A 238 18.08 -1.75 0.26
CA PHE A 238 17.83 -0.34 0.00
C PHE A 238 18.15 0.06 -1.45
N ILE A 239 19.29 -0.40 -2.01
CA ILE A 239 19.71 0.00 -3.36
C ILE A 239 18.74 -0.52 -4.43
N PRO A 240 18.36 -1.81 -4.46
CA PRO A 240 17.31 -2.29 -5.37
C PRO A 240 16.02 -1.48 -5.25
N GLY A 241 15.55 -1.26 -4.01
CA GLY A 241 14.32 -0.49 -3.77
C GLY A 241 14.38 0.94 -4.30
N VAL A 242 15.52 1.64 -4.19
CA VAL A 242 15.69 2.99 -4.76
C VAL A 242 15.72 2.96 -6.29
N VAL A 243 16.43 2.01 -6.89
CA VAL A 243 16.52 1.89 -8.35
C VAL A 243 15.14 1.67 -8.97
N THR A 244 14.35 0.77 -8.40
CA THR A 244 12.98 0.50 -8.87
C THR A 244 12.08 1.71 -8.64
N LEU A 245 12.07 2.29 -7.44
CA LEU A 245 11.20 3.42 -7.10
C LEU A 245 11.43 4.64 -8.02
N LEU A 246 12.69 4.94 -8.36
CA LEU A 246 13.02 6.06 -9.26
C LEU A 246 12.60 5.83 -10.72
N GLY A 247 12.31 4.58 -11.09
CA GLY A 247 11.83 4.21 -12.42
C GLY A 247 10.30 4.20 -12.57
N GLU A 248 9.53 4.43 -11.49
CA GLU A 248 8.06 4.39 -11.53
C GLU A 248 7.45 5.70 -12.07
N GLY A 249 6.55 5.61 -13.04
CA GLY A 249 5.88 6.76 -13.66
C GLY A 249 4.97 7.55 -12.71
N ARG A 250 4.44 6.92 -11.65
CA ARG A 250 3.47 7.55 -10.73
C ARG A 250 4.03 8.67 -9.83
N ILE A 251 5.35 8.79 -9.69
CA ILE A 251 6.00 9.81 -8.84
C ILE A 251 5.85 11.21 -9.47
N GLY A 252 5.76 11.30 -10.79
CA GLY A 252 5.67 12.55 -11.55
C GLY A 252 4.26 13.08 -11.78
N LEU A 253 3.22 12.37 -11.34
CA LEU A 253 1.83 12.76 -11.61
C LEU A 253 1.46 14.07 -10.92
N ASP A 254 0.89 15.00 -11.69
CA ASP A 254 0.39 16.26 -11.14
C ASP A 254 -0.90 16.00 -10.35
N ARG A 255 -0.90 16.41 -9.10
CA ARG A 255 -2.05 16.29 -8.19
C ARG A 255 -2.31 17.67 -7.60
N PRO A 256 -3.48 18.27 -7.82
CA PRO A 256 -3.77 19.61 -7.34
C PRO A 256 -3.69 19.70 -5.81
N GLU A 257 -3.06 20.75 -5.31
CA GLU A 257 -2.77 20.89 -3.88
C GLU A 257 -3.40 22.11 -3.25
N SER A 258 -4.06 21.88 -2.12
CA SER A 258 -4.55 22.91 -1.24
C SER A 258 -3.47 23.35 -0.24
N LEU A 259 -3.44 24.65 0.08
CA LEU A 259 -2.54 25.20 1.09
C LEU A 259 -2.83 24.65 2.51
N LEU A 260 -4.10 24.33 2.78
CA LEU A 260 -4.62 23.82 4.04
C LEU A 260 -5.43 22.56 3.79
N TYR A 261 -5.52 21.70 4.80
CA TYR A 261 -6.46 20.57 4.77
C TYR A 261 -7.91 21.07 4.80
N SER A 262 -8.87 20.18 4.54
CA SER A 262 -10.29 20.50 4.72
C SER A 262 -10.61 20.88 6.16
N ILE A 263 -11.66 21.67 6.38
CA ILE A 263 -12.11 22.04 7.73
C ILE A 263 -12.40 20.79 8.57
N THR A 264 -12.98 19.76 7.93
CA THR A 264 -13.25 18.46 8.55
C THR A 264 -11.99 17.79 9.10
N TYR A 265 -10.85 17.87 8.40
CA TYR A 265 -9.57 17.37 8.91
C TYR A 265 -9.20 18.04 10.23
N TYR A 266 -9.26 19.38 10.31
CA TYR A 266 -8.89 20.12 11.54
C TYR A 266 -9.84 19.85 12.71
N VAL A 267 -11.14 19.69 12.43
CA VAL A 267 -12.12 19.26 13.43
C VAL A 267 -11.75 17.88 13.96
N LYS A 268 -11.50 16.92 13.07
CA LYS A 268 -11.11 15.56 13.45
C LYS A 268 -9.75 15.53 14.16
N LEU A 269 -8.81 16.42 13.84
CA LEU A 269 -7.53 16.55 14.54
C LEU A 269 -7.75 16.89 16.02
N VAL A 270 -8.66 17.82 16.32
CA VAL A 270 -8.98 18.16 17.72
C VAL A 270 -9.69 16.99 18.43
N LEU A 271 -10.69 16.40 17.80
CA LEU A 271 -11.46 15.28 18.37
C LEU A 271 -10.61 14.01 18.54
N GLY A 272 -9.69 13.78 17.61
CA GLY A 272 -8.80 12.63 17.51
C GLY A 272 -7.78 12.55 18.64
N PHE A 273 -7.58 13.59 19.46
CA PHE A 273 -6.69 13.46 20.61
C PHE A 273 -7.24 12.47 21.66
N GLY A 274 -8.56 12.49 21.89
CA GLY A 274 -9.26 11.61 22.83
C GLY A 274 -10.02 10.46 22.16
N SER A 275 -9.78 10.23 20.86
CA SER A 275 -10.49 9.25 20.02
C SER A 275 -9.49 8.50 19.14
N VAL A 276 -9.78 7.25 18.78
CA VAL A 276 -8.96 6.52 17.80
C VAL A 276 -9.45 6.73 16.36
N ALA A 277 -10.44 7.61 16.13
CA ALA A 277 -10.96 7.87 14.80
C ALA A 277 -9.90 8.40 13.82
N ASP A 278 -10.03 7.99 12.55
CA ASP A 278 -9.19 8.49 11.46
C ASP A 278 -9.46 9.97 11.20
N VAL A 279 -8.39 10.75 11.19
CA VAL A 279 -8.39 12.19 10.95
C VAL A 279 -8.42 12.50 9.44
N GLY A 280 -7.98 11.55 8.61
CA GLY A 280 -7.74 11.71 7.18
C GLY A 280 -6.25 11.78 6.84
N ALA A 281 -5.90 11.65 5.57
CA ALA A 281 -4.50 11.56 5.10
C ALA A 281 -3.69 10.48 5.86
N ASP A 282 -4.31 9.32 6.12
CA ASP A 282 -3.76 8.20 6.91
C ASP A 282 -3.26 8.59 8.31
N CYS A 283 -3.99 9.47 8.99
CA CYS A 283 -3.62 10.00 10.30
C CYS A 283 -4.55 9.49 11.39
N SER A 284 -4.04 8.56 12.20
CA SER A 284 -4.71 8.08 13.42
C SER A 284 -3.71 8.03 14.55
N TYR A 285 -3.99 8.67 15.69
CA TYR A 285 -3.00 8.78 16.78
C TYR A 285 -3.55 8.80 18.20
N GLY A 286 -4.86 8.93 18.40
CA GLY A 286 -5.40 9.33 19.70
C GLY A 286 -5.02 8.50 20.92
N PHE A 287 -5.30 9.05 22.09
CA PHE A 287 -4.69 8.61 23.33
C PHE A 287 -5.71 8.46 24.46
N ALA A 288 -5.34 7.67 25.48
CA ALA A 288 -6.05 7.68 26.75
C ALA A 288 -5.95 9.05 27.45
N ALA A 289 -6.95 9.39 28.26
CA ALA A 289 -7.11 10.71 28.87
C ALA A 289 -5.90 11.23 29.66
N ILE A 290 -5.07 10.33 30.22
CA ILE A 290 -3.83 10.70 30.92
C ILE A 290 -2.84 11.45 30.03
N ALA A 291 -2.82 11.19 28.71
CA ALA A 291 -1.96 11.88 27.76
C ALA A 291 -2.29 13.36 27.65
N LEU A 292 -3.58 13.69 27.52
CA LEU A 292 -4.04 15.06 27.40
C LEU A 292 -3.78 15.84 28.70
N LEU A 293 -4.01 15.19 29.85
CA LEU A 293 -3.69 15.76 31.16
C LEU A 293 -2.20 16.06 31.32
N ALA A 294 -1.33 15.14 30.89
CA ALA A 294 0.12 15.30 30.92
C ALA A 294 0.58 16.47 30.03
N VAL A 295 0.01 16.61 28.83
CA VAL A 295 0.28 17.73 27.91
C VAL A 295 -0.13 19.07 28.55
N PHE A 296 -1.34 19.20 29.07
CA PHE A 296 -1.75 20.47 29.71
C PHE A 296 -0.89 20.81 30.93
N LEU A 297 -0.50 19.81 31.72
CA LEU A 297 0.38 20.03 32.86
C LEU A 297 1.79 20.44 32.43
N LEU A 298 2.32 19.89 31.32
CA LEU A 298 3.60 20.27 30.74
C LEU A 298 3.65 21.77 30.45
N PHE A 299 2.60 22.36 29.87
CA PHE A 299 2.54 23.80 29.58
C PHE A 299 2.36 24.67 30.83
N GLY A 300 1.79 24.12 31.90
CA GLY A 300 1.65 24.83 33.18
C GLY A 300 2.87 24.78 34.11
N LYS A 301 3.82 23.87 33.85
CA LYS A 301 4.93 23.62 34.77
C LYS A 301 5.97 24.74 34.76
N ASN A 302 6.13 25.41 35.89
CA ASN A 302 7.24 26.35 36.08
C ASN A 302 8.53 25.61 36.41
N ALA A 303 9.59 25.98 35.69
CA ALA A 303 10.89 25.35 35.77
C ALA A 303 11.53 25.50 37.16
N GLY A 304 11.72 24.39 37.88
CA GLY A 304 12.50 24.34 39.13
C GLY A 304 11.77 23.79 40.36
N LYS A 305 10.47 23.48 40.27
CA LYS A 305 9.72 22.80 41.34
C LYS A 305 9.20 21.46 40.81
N GLY A 306 9.74 20.35 41.31
CA GLY A 306 9.34 19.01 40.89
C GLY A 306 9.94 17.93 41.79
N ILE A 307 9.43 16.71 41.67
CA ILE A 307 9.96 15.53 42.37
C ILE A 307 11.19 15.02 41.60
N ALA A 308 12.06 14.19 42.20
CA ALA A 308 13.29 13.71 41.56
C ALA A 308 13.09 13.08 40.17
N SER A 309 11.94 12.43 39.90
CA SER A 309 11.60 11.82 38.59
C SER A 309 10.95 12.78 37.59
N SER A 310 10.65 14.01 38.01
CA SER A 310 10.03 15.04 37.17
C SER A 310 11.02 15.62 36.15
N PRO A 311 10.55 16.06 34.95
CA PRO A 311 11.41 16.69 33.97
C PRO A 311 11.99 18.00 34.50
N ASN A 312 13.26 18.21 34.21
CA ASN A 312 13.95 19.45 34.52
C ASN A 312 13.52 20.58 33.54
N ARG A 313 14.01 21.80 33.79
CA ARG A 313 13.69 22.99 32.97
C ARG A 313 13.95 22.77 31.48
N THR A 314 15.09 22.19 31.16
CA THR A 314 15.56 22.01 29.80
C THR A 314 14.71 20.98 29.07
N GLU A 315 14.44 19.85 29.73
CA GLU A 315 13.57 18.81 29.21
C GLU A 315 12.15 19.32 28.96
N CYS A 316 11.56 20.08 29.90
CA CYS A 316 10.25 20.70 29.68
C CYS A 316 10.22 21.61 28.44
N LYS A 317 11.28 22.40 28.20
CA LYS A 317 11.36 23.27 27.02
C LYS A 317 11.44 22.46 25.73
N VAL A 318 12.30 21.45 25.70
CA VAL A 318 12.44 20.54 24.54
C VAL A 318 11.10 19.89 24.21
N LEU A 319 10.41 19.33 25.21
CA LEU A 319 9.14 18.64 24.99
C LEU A 319 8.02 19.58 24.50
N ARG A 320 7.97 20.82 25.00
CA ARG A 320 7.01 21.82 24.50
C ARG A 320 7.26 22.18 23.04
N ILE A 321 8.53 22.39 22.67
CA ILE A 321 8.89 22.74 21.29
C ILE A 321 8.59 21.56 20.36
N LEU A 322 8.98 20.34 20.75
CA LEU A 322 8.68 19.13 19.97
C LEU A 322 7.18 18.96 19.77
N PHE A 323 6.38 19.08 20.82
CA PHE A 323 4.92 19.02 20.72
C PHE A 323 4.39 20.06 19.72
N VAL A 324 4.74 21.34 19.89
CA VAL A 324 4.25 22.43 19.02
C VAL A 324 4.68 22.24 17.57
N VAL A 325 5.94 21.90 17.31
CA VAL A 325 6.45 21.69 15.95
C VAL A 325 5.72 20.53 15.27
N MET A 326 5.57 19.39 15.95
CA MET A 326 4.90 18.24 15.36
C MET A 326 3.39 18.48 15.19
N THR A 327 2.73 19.20 16.10
CA THR A 327 1.34 19.61 15.90
C THR A 327 1.19 20.54 14.69
N ILE A 328 2.11 21.49 14.48
CA ILE A 328 2.12 22.35 13.28
C ILE A 328 2.31 21.52 12.01
N PHE A 329 3.20 20.52 12.04
CA PHE A 329 3.41 19.63 10.91
C PHE A 329 2.14 18.88 10.50
N LEU A 330 1.36 18.40 11.47
CA LEU A 330 0.05 17.77 11.20
C LEU A 330 -0.97 18.75 10.60
N CYS A 331 -0.81 20.06 10.82
CA CYS A 331 -1.73 21.06 10.28
C CYS A 331 -1.46 21.44 8.80
N LEU A 332 -0.34 21.01 8.22
CA LEU A 332 0.16 21.50 6.93
C LEU A 332 0.26 20.36 5.89
N PRO A 333 -0.57 20.37 4.82
CA PRO A 333 -0.53 19.36 3.76
C PRO A 333 0.85 19.16 3.14
N ILE A 334 1.57 20.28 2.90
CA ILE A 334 2.92 20.25 2.33
C ILE A 334 3.90 19.45 3.19
N VAL A 335 3.73 19.45 4.52
CA VAL A 335 4.60 18.66 5.40
C VAL A 335 4.28 17.18 5.27
N GLY A 336 3.00 16.80 5.25
CA GLY A 336 2.59 15.43 4.94
C GLY A 336 3.12 14.95 3.58
N LYS A 337 3.07 15.83 2.57
CA LYS A 337 3.61 15.55 1.23
C LYS A 337 5.12 15.32 1.26
N VAL A 338 5.85 16.18 1.98
CA VAL A 338 7.29 16.03 2.21
C VAL A 338 7.58 14.68 2.85
N PHE A 339 6.83 14.25 3.87
CA PHE A 339 7.01 12.94 4.51
C PHE A 339 6.68 11.75 3.61
N ASN A 340 5.90 11.97 2.56
CA ASN A 340 5.51 10.96 1.57
C ASN A 340 6.31 11.06 0.26
N GLY A 341 7.54 11.60 0.31
CA GLY A 341 8.42 11.69 -0.86
C GLY A 341 7.90 12.61 -1.97
N PHE A 342 7.11 13.62 -1.62
CA PHE A 342 6.47 14.57 -2.55
C PHE A 342 5.37 13.96 -3.46
N ALA A 343 4.85 12.76 -3.16
CA ALA A 343 3.78 12.15 -3.97
C ALA A 343 2.40 12.78 -3.71
N TYR A 344 1.96 12.80 -2.45
CA TYR A 344 0.68 13.40 -2.01
C TYR A 344 0.68 13.58 -0.47
N PRO A 345 -0.16 14.45 0.10
CA PRO A 345 -0.24 14.65 1.55
C PRO A 345 -0.58 13.37 2.31
N ASN A 346 0.37 12.85 3.09
CA ASN A 346 0.19 11.67 3.93
C ASN A 346 0.86 11.84 5.30
N ASN A 347 0.17 11.48 6.38
CA ASN A 347 0.64 11.67 7.76
C ASN A 347 0.96 10.37 8.51
N ARG A 348 1.31 9.29 7.80
CA ARG A 348 1.75 8.01 8.41
C ARG A 348 2.95 8.18 9.36
N TRP A 349 3.73 9.25 9.23
CA TRP A 349 4.82 9.61 10.16
C TRP A 349 4.35 9.90 11.60
N VAL A 350 3.03 9.99 11.84
CA VAL A 350 2.41 10.30 13.14
C VAL A 350 2.79 9.32 14.26
N TRP A 351 3.33 8.12 13.97
CA TRP A 351 3.95 7.26 14.98
C TRP A 351 5.03 7.98 15.81
N ALA A 352 5.73 8.95 15.23
CA ALA A 352 6.71 9.77 15.93
C ALA A 352 6.05 10.80 16.85
N TYR A 353 4.88 11.32 16.46
CA TYR A 353 4.08 12.17 17.33
C TYR A 353 3.55 11.37 18.52
N VAL A 354 3.08 10.15 18.30
CA VAL A 354 2.72 9.18 19.34
C VAL A 354 3.89 8.93 20.30
N LEU A 355 5.11 8.73 19.79
CA LEU A 355 6.32 8.59 20.60
C LEU A 355 6.58 9.82 21.49
N CYS A 356 6.43 11.02 20.92
CA CYS A 356 6.58 12.29 21.65
C CYS A 356 5.56 12.41 22.79
N ILE A 357 4.27 12.15 22.51
CA ILE A 357 3.20 12.22 23.51
C ILE A 357 3.40 11.18 24.61
N ALA A 358 3.73 9.94 24.27
CA ALA A 358 4.00 8.90 25.26
C ALA A 358 5.18 9.28 26.16
N TYR A 359 6.26 9.86 25.60
CA TYR A 359 7.38 10.33 26.42
C TYR A 359 6.97 11.51 27.33
N ILE A 360 6.09 12.42 26.86
CA ILE A 360 5.51 13.47 27.71
C ILE A 360 4.76 12.85 28.89
N VAL A 361 4.00 11.77 28.69
CA VAL A 361 3.35 11.02 29.78
C VAL A 361 4.39 10.47 30.75
N ALA A 362 5.44 9.81 30.26
CA ALA A 362 6.50 9.26 31.11
C ALA A 362 7.18 10.34 31.97
N ALA A 363 7.36 11.54 31.41
CA ALA A 363 7.95 12.67 32.10
C ALA A 363 6.99 13.30 33.12
N MET A 364 5.73 13.53 32.75
CA MET A 364 4.80 14.34 33.55
C MET A 364 3.95 13.55 34.54
N LEU A 365 3.88 12.21 34.43
CA LEU A 365 3.05 11.40 35.32
C LEU A 365 3.35 11.58 36.82
N PRO A 366 4.62 11.70 37.29
CA PRO A 366 4.89 11.98 38.70
C PRO A 366 4.24 13.28 39.19
N ASP A 367 4.25 14.32 38.36
CA ASP A 367 3.58 15.58 38.64
C ASP A 367 2.06 15.43 38.60
N CYS A 368 1.51 14.64 37.66
CA CYS A 368 0.07 14.34 37.60
C CYS A 368 -0.41 13.64 38.89
N LEU A 369 0.33 12.64 39.38
CA LEU A 369 0.00 11.90 40.60
C LEU A 369 0.13 12.75 41.87
N SER A 370 1.10 13.68 41.88
CA SER A 370 1.37 14.56 43.02
C SER A 370 0.57 15.88 43.00
N MET A 371 -0.32 16.07 42.03
CA MET A 371 -1.20 17.25 41.97
C MET A 371 -1.97 17.41 43.28
N LYS A 372 -1.80 18.58 43.91
CA LYS A 372 -2.58 19.03 45.07
C LYS A 372 -3.63 20.03 44.63
N ARG A 373 -4.68 20.18 45.44
CA ARG A 373 -5.72 21.19 45.27
C ARG A 373 -5.08 22.57 45.02
N GLY A 374 -5.39 23.18 43.88
CA GLY A 374 -4.88 24.52 43.49
C GLY A 374 -3.50 24.57 42.78
N CYS A 375 -2.76 23.46 42.67
CA CYS A 375 -1.43 23.42 42.05
C CYS A 375 -1.42 22.97 40.58
N GLY A 376 -2.55 22.47 40.05
CA GLY A 376 -2.72 22.01 38.66
C GLY A 376 -3.56 22.94 37.78
N LYS A 377 -3.52 24.26 38.00
CA LYS A 377 -4.46 25.22 37.36
C LYS A 377 -4.47 25.13 35.83
N THR A 378 -3.32 24.93 35.19
CA THR A 378 -3.25 24.81 33.73
C THR A 378 -3.86 23.50 33.22
N ALA A 379 -3.66 22.40 33.95
CA ALA A 379 -4.31 21.13 33.63
C ALA A 379 -5.84 21.24 33.72
N VAL A 380 -6.35 21.84 34.80
CA VAL A 380 -7.80 22.07 34.98
C VAL A 380 -8.36 22.99 33.88
N LYS A 381 -7.73 24.14 33.63
CA LYS A 381 -8.16 25.08 32.59
C LYS A 381 -8.12 24.45 31.20
N GLY A 382 -7.04 23.74 30.87
CA GLY A 382 -6.89 23.03 29.60
C GLY A 382 -7.97 21.99 29.40
N SER A 383 -8.25 21.16 30.42
CA SER A 383 -9.32 20.16 30.36
C SER A 383 -10.71 20.78 30.18
N ILE A 384 -11.00 21.88 30.88
CA ILE A 384 -12.29 22.61 30.72
C ILE A 384 -12.41 23.20 29.32
N VAL A 385 -11.35 23.85 28.81
CA VAL A 385 -11.35 24.44 27.47
C VAL A 385 -11.51 23.36 26.41
N TYR A 386 -10.77 22.26 26.50
CA TYR A 386 -10.89 21.14 25.58
C TYR A 386 -12.29 20.54 25.60
N ALA A 387 -12.85 20.29 26.78
CA ALA A 387 -14.22 19.80 26.91
C ALA A 387 -15.24 20.77 26.34
N PHE A 388 -15.07 22.08 26.58
CA PHE A 388 -15.94 23.09 26.01
C PHE A 388 -15.89 23.09 24.48
N VAL A 389 -14.69 22.99 23.90
CA VAL A 389 -14.51 22.89 22.45
C VAL A 389 -15.19 21.63 21.90
N VAL A 390 -14.94 20.46 22.49
CA VAL A 390 -15.52 19.19 22.02
C VAL A 390 -17.05 19.16 22.18
N VAL A 391 -17.57 19.61 23.32
CA VAL A 391 -19.00 19.47 23.67
C VAL A 391 -19.86 20.59 23.07
N PHE A 392 -19.36 21.81 22.96
CA PHE A 392 -20.18 22.96 22.54
C PHE A 392 -19.77 23.56 21.20
N VAL A 393 -18.46 23.65 20.90
CA VAL A 393 -17.99 24.24 19.64
C VAL A 393 -18.09 23.23 18.50
N LEU A 394 -17.63 22.00 18.74
CA LEU A 394 -17.61 20.90 17.79
C LEU A 394 -18.79 19.94 17.99
N PHE A 395 -19.85 20.38 18.67
CA PHE A 395 -21.05 19.57 18.92
C PHE A 395 -21.61 18.89 17.64
N PRO A 396 -21.67 19.56 16.47
CA PRO A 396 -22.17 18.92 15.24
C PRO A 396 -21.30 17.74 14.76
N PHE A 397 -20.04 17.69 15.19
CA PHE A 397 -19.04 16.70 14.74
C PHE A 397 -18.62 15.74 15.84
N LYS A 398 -19.23 15.82 17.03
CA LYS A 398 -18.82 15.04 18.20
C LYS A 398 -18.94 13.54 17.92
N THR A 399 -17.91 12.79 18.28
CA THR A 399 -17.94 11.33 18.24
C THR A 399 -18.16 10.77 19.64
N ASN A 400 -18.71 9.55 19.74
CA ASN A 400 -18.93 8.88 21.03
C ASN A 400 -17.60 8.69 21.78
N GLU A 401 -16.54 8.40 21.05
CA GLU A 401 -15.16 8.30 21.53
C GLU A 401 -14.66 9.61 22.13
N ALA A 402 -14.83 10.73 21.42
CA ALA A 402 -14.37 12.02 21.91
C ALA A 402 -15.10 12.44 23.20
N LEU A 403 -16.42 12.22 23.27
CA LEU A 403 -17.21 12.48 24.47
C LEU A 403 -16.79 11.57 25.63
N PHE A 404 -16.57 10.28 25.35
CA PHE A 404 -16.09 9.33 26.34
C PHE A 404 -14.70 9.71 26.87
N GLY A 405 -13.78 10.09 25.99
CA GLY A 405 -12.45 10.59 26.35
C GLY A 405 -12.53 11.83 27.26
N VAL A 406 -13.45 12.76 26.98
CA VAL A 406 -13.73 13.93 27.84
C VAL A 406 -14.28 13.49 29.21
N ALA A 407 -15.21 12.55 29.25
CA ALA A 407 -15.77 12.04 30.51
C ALA A 407 -14.68 11.40 31.39
N VAL A 408 -13.86 10.51 30.82
CA VAL A 408 -12.74 9.87 31.52
C VAL A 408 -11.70 10.90 31.96
N LEU A 409 -11.43 11.94 31.15
CA LEU A 409 -10.55 13.05 31.52
C LEU A 409 -11.03 13.76 32.79
N PHE A 410 -12.32 14.07 32.91
CA PHE A 410 -12.86 14.73 34.11
C PHE A 410 -12.86 13.83 35.33
N VAL A 411 -13.19 12.54 35.18
CA VAL A 411 -13.10 11.56 36.26
C VAL A 411 -11.66 11.49 36.77
N LEU A 412 -10.70 11.35 35.86
CA LEU A 412 -9.28 11.27 36.20
C LEU A 412 -8.76 12.58 36.82
N LEU A 413 -9.15 13.73 36.28
CA LEU A 413 -8.81 15.04 36.84
C LEU A 413 -9.35 15.21 38.26
N THR A 414 -10.58 14.76 38.52
CA THR A 414 -11.20 14.81 39.85
C THR A 414 -10.47 13.90 40.84
N VAL A 415 -10.08 12.70 40.43
CA VAL A 415 -9.32 11.77 41.28
C VAL A 415 -7.90 12.28 41.58
N LEU A 416 -7.23 12.89 40.61
CA LEU A 416 -5.84 13.32 40.75
C LEU A 416 -5.69 14.71 41.40
N ALA A 417 -6.57 15.67 41.07
CA ALA A 417 -6.50 17.05 41.52
C ALA A 417 -7.59 17.45 42.53
N GLY A 418 -8.59 16.60 42.76
CA GLY A 418 -9.70 16.86 43.67
C GLY A 418 -9.30 16.90 45.16
N GLY A 419 -10.28 17.27 46.00
CA GLY A 419 -10.12 17.36 47.46
C GLY A 419 -10.23 16.03 48.20
N LEU A 420 -10.38 14.90 47.49
CA LEU A 420 -10.37 13.57 48.08
C LEU A 420 -8.92 13.23 48.45
N GLU A 421 -8.61 13.07 49.74
CA GLU A 421 -7.28 12.71 50.24
C GLU A 421 -6.97 11.23 49.93
N LEU A 422 -6.80 10.91 48.65
CA LEU A 422 -6.54 9.56 48.17
C LEU A 422 -5.06 9.19 48.36
N SER A 423 -4.84 7.92 48.73
CA SER A 423 -3.50 7.35 48.77
C SER A 423 -2.84 7.34 47.39
N MET A 424 -1.51 7.35 47.35
CA MET A 424 -0.76 7.25 46.09
C MET A 424 -1.09 5.95 45.32
N ALA A 425 -1.37 4.85 46.04
CA ALA A 425 -1.78 3.60 45.43
C ALA A 425 -3.13 3.74 44.69
N SER A 426 -4.12 4.40 45.32
CA SER A 426 -5.43 4.65 44.70
C SER A 426 -5.32 5.52 43.45
N LYS A 427 -4.47 6.55 43.47
CA LYS A 427 -4.20 7.39 42.28
C LYS A 427 -3.56 6.59 41.14
N LYS A 428 -2.59 5.72 41.46
CA LYS A 428 -1.98 4.82 40.47
C LYS A 428 -2.99 3.85 39.86
N VAL A 429 -3.85 3.24 40.69
CA VAL A 429 -4.93 2.37 40.23
C VAL A 429 -5.88 3.12 39.31
N ALA A 430 -6.28 4.35 39.66
CA ALA A 430 -7.16 5.17 38.83
C ALA A 430 -6.57 5.46 37.43
N VAL A 431 -5.25 5.69 37.34
CA VAL A 431 -4.56 5.84 36.05
C VAL A 431 -4.59 4.53 35.25
N LEU A 432 -4.36 3.37 35.88
CA LEU A 432 -4.39 2.08 35.19
C LEU A 432 -5.81 1.72 34.73
N VAL A 433 -6.82 2.03 35.55
CA VAL A 433 -8.24 1.82 35.21
C VAL A 433 -8.66 2.76 34.09
N SER A 434 -8.25 4.03 34.10
CA SER A 434 -8.56 4.96 33.01
C SER A 434 -7.93 4.53 31.69
N LEU A 435 -6.70 3.99 31.72
CA LEU A 435 -6.08 3.36 30.55
C LEU A 435 -6.93 2.18 30.03
N LEU A 436 -7.28 1.24 30.90
CA LEU A 436 -8.06 0.05 30.53
C LEU A 436 -9.41 0.42 29.93
N VAL A 437 -10.11 1.37 30.56
CA VAL A 437 -11.43 1.82 30.13
C VAL A 437 -11.34 2.61 28.82
N CYS A 438 -10.32 3.46 28.62
CA CYS A 438 -10.08 4.13 27.34
C CYS A 438 -9.75 3.12 26.23
N VAL A 439 -8.78 2.23 26.42
CA VAL A 439 -8.41 1.25 25.38
C VAL A 439 -9.59 0.34 25.05
N GLY A 440 -10.26 -0.18 26.08
CA GLY A 440 -11.46 -1.00 25.91
C GLY A 440 -12.55 -0.27 25.12
N PHE A 441 -12.91 0.96 25.50
CA PHE A 441 -13.97 1.69 24.80
C PHE A 441 -13.56 2.10 23.38
N LEU A 442 -12.37 2.69 23.21
CA LEU A 442 -11.94 3.25 21.94
C LEU A 442 -11.79 2.19 20.84
N PHE A 443 -11.10 1.09 21.15
CA PHE A 443 -10.87 0.02 20.17
C PHE A 443 -12.08 -0.88 19.99
N ASN A 444 -12.86 -1.15 21.05
CA ASN A 444 -14.10 -1.88 20.84
C ASN A 444 -15.13 -1.02 20.12
N ASN A 445 -15.19 0.30 20.28
CA ASN A 445 -16.09 1.12 19.46
C ASN A 445 -15.69 1.12 17.99
N PHE A 446 -14.38 1.08 17.71
CA PHE A 446 -13.87 0.86 16.36
C PHE A 446 -14.32 -0.49 15.77
N GLY A 447 -14.41 -1.54 16.61
CA GLY A 447 -14.93 -2.86 16.22
C GLY A 447 -16.45 -3.05 16.34
N SER A 448 -17.17 -2.27 17.17
CA SER A 448 -18.51 -2.59 17.68
C SER A 448 -19.67 -2.14 16.81
N GLN A 449 -19.50 -2.11 15.49
CA GLN A 449 -20.61 -2.51 14.66
C GLN A 449 -20.78 -4.03 14.88
N PHE A 450 -21.34 -4.44 16.02
CA PHE A 450 -21.64 -5.84 16.31
C PHE A 450 -22.87 -6.23 15.51
N GLY A 451 -22.64 -6.66 14.28
CA GLY A 451 -23.49 -7.57 13.54
C GLY A 451 -22.57 -8.51 12.77
N ALA A 452 -22.94 -9.78 12.66
CA ALA A 452 -22.24 -10.74 11.78
C ALA A 452 -22.23 -10.30 10.29
N SER A 453 -22.91 -9.19 9.97
CA SER A 453 -23.09 -8.61 8.64
C SER A 453 -22.92 -7.08 8.57
N GLY A 454 -22.22 -6.41 9.51
CA GLY A 454 -21.93 -4.98 9.35
C GLY A 454 -20.86 -4.46 10.29
N GLY A 455 -19.91 -3.66 9.77
CA GLY A 455 -18.76 -3.11 10.52
C GLY A 455 -17.41 -3.23 9.84
N ARG A 456 -16.37 -2.56 10.38
CA ARG A 456 -14.97 -2.82 9.96
C ARG A 456 -14.51 -4.26 10.30
N VAL A 457 -15.18 -4.93 11.26
CA VAL A 457 -14.96 -6.35 11.60
C VAL A 457 -15.38 -7.28 10.46
N ALA A 458 -16.41 -6.92 9.68
CA ALA A 458 -16.85 -7.71 8.54
C ALA A 458 -15.76 -7.81 7.45
N ASN A 459 -14.94 -6.76 7.33
CA ASN A 459 -13.82 -6.70 6.39
C ASN A 459 -12.58 -7.47 6.87
N GLN A 460 -12.60 -8.10 8.06
CA GLN A 460 -11.49 -8.94 8.48
C GLN A 460 -11.71 -10.39 8.06
N VAL A 461 -10.62 -11.06 7.73
CA VAL A 461 -10.61 -12.50 7.50
C VAL A 461 -10.82 -13.23 8.84
N GLY A 462 -11.51 -14.37 8.79
CA GLY A 462 -11.64 -15.25 9.95
C GLY A 462 -10.26 -15.71 10.43
N MET A 463 -10.04 -15.77 11.74
CA MET A 463 -8.75 -16.17 12.28
C MET A 463 -8.41 -17.60 11.83
N GLY A 464 -7.26 -17.78 11.18
CA GLY A 464 -6.83 -19.06 10.62
C GLY A 464 -7.51 -19.46 9.31
N ARG A 465 -8.27 -18.56 8.66
CA ARG A 465 -9.06 -18.87 7.46
C ARG A 465 -8.45 -18.36 6.15
N SER A 466 -7.35 -17.61 6.18
CA SER A 466 -6.76 -17.06 4.95
C SER A 466 -6.35 -18.15 3.94
N TYR A 467 -5.81 -19.27 4.41
CA TYR A 467 -5.52 -20.44 3.55
C TYR A 467 -6.79 -21.04 2.97
N ASP A 468 -7.85 -21.13 3.76
CA ASP A 468 -9.12 -21.69 3.32
C ASP A 468 -9.81 -20.78 2.29
N VAL A 469 -9.65 -19.46 2.41
CA VAL A 469 -10.19 -18.46 1.47
C VAL A 469 -9.41 -18.42 0.16
N LEU A 470 -8.07 -18.42 0.23
CA LEU A 470 -7.24 -18.28 -0.96
C LEU A 470 -6.92 -19.61 -1.64
N VAL A 471 -6.93 -20.73 -0.94
CA VAL A 471 -6.50 -22.03 -1.46
C VAL A 471 -7.61 -23.07 -1.39
N GLU A 472 -8.09 -23.47 -0.20
CA GLU A 472 -9.01 -24.62 -0.10
C GLU A 472 -10.38 -24.39 -0.77
N ASN A 473 -10.98 -23.20 -0.60
CA ASN A 473 -12.32 -22.88 -1.10
C ASN A 473 -12.31 -21.88 -2.26
N ASN A 474 -11.14 -21.54 -2.81
CA ASN A 474 -11.07 -20.66 -3.96
C ASN A 474 -11.36 -21.46 -5.24
N PRO A 475 -12.35 -21.08 -6.07
CA PRO A 475 -12.66 -21.78 -7.31
C PRO A 475 -11.47 -21.84 -8.28
N THR A 476 -10.55 -20.86 -8.25
CA THR A 476 -9.38 -20.88 -9.14
C THR A 476 -8.39 -22.00 -8.82
N THR A 477 -8.42 -22.55 -7.59
CA THR A 477 -7.61 -23.71 -7.20
C THR A 477 -7.99 -24.96 -8.00
N LEU A 478 -9.19 -25.05 -8.58
CA LEU A 478 -9.58 -26.18 -9.44
C LEU A 478 -8.61 -26.37 -10.61
N VAL A 479 -8.01 -25.30 -11.12
CA VAL A 479 -7.04 -25.36 -12.22
C VAL A 479 -5.78 -26.16 -11.84
N SER A 480 -5.41 -26.20 -10.56
CA SER A 480 -4.27 -27.01 -10.07
C SER A 480 -4.47 -28.53 -10.24
N GLN A 481 -5.71 -28.98 -10.48
CA GLN A 481 -6.05 -30.39 -10.68
C GLN A 481 -5.89 -30.83 -12.15
N VAL A 482 -5.68 -29.88 -13.06
CA VAL A 482 -5.47 -30.18 -14.48
C VAL A 482 -4.08 -30.81 -14.66
N ASN A 483 -4.02 -31.93 -15.38
CA ASN A 483 -2.77 -32.64 -15.65
C ASN A 483 -2.10 -32.10 -16.92
N ASP A 484 -1.53 -30.90 -16.83
CA ASP A 484 -0.77 -30.26 -17.91
C ASP A 484 0.57 -29.73 -17.38
N SER A 485 1.67 -30.33 -17.85
CA SER A 485 3.03 -29.96 -17.48
C SER A 485 3.65 -28.87 -18.37
N SER A 486 2.95 -28.43 -19.40
CA SER A 486 3.39 -27.33 -20.27
C SER A 486 3.30 -25.98 -19.55
N PHE A 487 3.86 -24.93 -20.15
CA PHE A 487 3.67 -23.59 -19.62
C PHE A 487 2.28 -23.06 -20.01
N TRP A 488 1.51 -22.62 -19.02
CA TRP A 488 0.21 -21.98 -19.20
C TRP A 488 -0.08 -21.02 -18.04
N ARG A 489 -1.00 -20.09 -18.27
CA ARG A 489 -1.64 -19.27 -17.24
C ARG A 489 -3.14 -19.58 -17.17
N TYR A 490 -3.78 -19.16 -16.08
CA TYR A 490 -5.23 -19.12 -15.97
C TYR A 490 -5.73 -17.69 -15.78
N ASP A 491 -6.98 -17.45 -16.18
CA ASP A 491 -7.76 -16.27 -15.80
C ASP A 491 -9.18 -16.71 -15.38
N SER A 492 -10.03 -15.79 -14.93
CA SER A 492 -11.37 -16.11 -14.45
C SER A 492 -12.32 -14.93 -14.49
N ALA A 493 -13.61 -15.21 -14.60
CA ALA A 493 -14.69 -14.23 -14.50
C ALA A 493 -15.86 -14.78 -13.66
N GLY A 494 -16.56 -13.91 -12.94
CA GLY A 494 -17.63 -14.33 -12.03
C GLY A 494 -17.15 -15.08 -10.77
N THR A 495 -15.85 -14.99 -10.47
CA THR A 495 -15.21 -15.56 -9.27
C THR A 495 -14.77 -14.44 -8.32
N GLY A 496 -14.49 -14.77 -7.06
CA GLY A 496 -13.77 -13.86 -6.18
C GLY A 496 -12.32 -13.70 -6.64
N GLN A 497 -11.99 -12.59 -7.30
CA GLN A 497 -10.63 -12.31 -7.73
C GLN A 497 -9.80 -11.75 -6.56
N TYR A 498 -9.06 -12.63 -5.89
CA TYR A 498 -8.11 -12.24 -4.86
C TYR A 498 -6.74 -11.97 -5.49
N LEU A 499 -6.31 -10.71 -5.48
CA LEU A 499 -5.03 -10.29 -6.06
C LEU A 499 -3.86 -11.02 -5.37
N ASN A 500 -2.87 -11.43 -6.16
CA ASN A 500 -1.75 -12.28 -5.76
C ASN A 500 -2.12 -13.64 -5.13
N GLY A 501 -3.41 -14.01 -5.04
CA GLY A 501 -3.84 -15.28 -4.45
C GLY A 501 -3.24 -16.49 -5.18
N ASN A 502 -2.97 -16.35 -6.47
CA ASN A 502 -2.32 -17.36 -7.30
C ASN A 502 -0.88 -17.70 -6.83
N ILE A 503 -0.18 -16.78 -6.15
CA ILE A 503 1.17 -17.05 -5.59
C ILE A 503 1.10 -18.18 -4.56
N VAL A 504 0.18 -18.09 -3.59
CA VAL A 504 0.03 -19.15 -2.56
C VAL A 504 -0.65 -20.41 -3.07
N GLN A 505 -1.29 -20.36 -4.25
CA GLN A 505 -1.79 -21.54 -4.96
C GLN A 505 -0.69 -22.25 -5.77
N GLY A 506 0.46 -21.61 -5.99
CA GLY A 506 1.49 -22.10 -6.91
C GLY A 506 1.06 -22.07 -8.39
N LEU A 507 0.17 -21.12 -8.74
CA LEU A 507 -0.43 -21.00 -10.06
C LEU A 507 -0.03 -19.68 -10.75
N LYS A 508 -0.06 -19.68 -12.09
CA LYS A 508 0.34 -18.54 -12.91
C LYS A 508 -0.89 -17.84 -13.45
N SER A 509 -1.03 -16.55 -13.18
CA SER A 509 -2.19 -15.75 -13.60
C SER A 509 -1.78 -14.28 -13.74
N PRO A 510 -2.39 -13.51 -14.66
CA PRO A 510 -2.21 -12.07 -14.74
C PRO A 510 -2.94 -11.34 -13.57
N LEU A 511 -2.65 -11.74 -12.34
CA LEU A 511 -3.07 -11.09 -11.11
C LEU A 511 -1.85 -10.48 -10.42
N PHE A 512 -1.93 -9.20 -10.06
CA PHE A 512 -0.81 -8.50 -9.45
C PHE A 512 -1.28 -7.38 -8.54
N TYR A 513 -0.65 -7.27 -7.38
CA TYR A 513 -0.79 -6.11 -6.52
C TYR A 513 0.46 -5.89 -5.66
N ASP A 514 1.30 -4.92 -6.05
CA ASP A 514 2.46 -4.51 -5.28
C ASP A 514 2.84 -3.07 -5.61
N SER A 515 3.22 -2.30 -4.61
CA SER A 515 3.77 -0.96 -4.81
C SER A 515 5.04 -0.94 -5.67
N TYR A 516 5.86 -2.00 -5.71
CA TYR A 516 7.00 -2.10 -6.62
C TYR A 516 6.58 -2.81 -7.92
N TYR A 517 6.03 -2.05 -8.86
CA TYR A 517 5.47 -2.56 -10.12
C TYR A 517 6.36 -2.29 -11.33
N ASN A 518 6.07 -2.95 -12.45
CA ASN A 518 6.75 -2.69 -13.73
C ASN A 518 5.99 -1.64 -14.53
N ASP A 519 6.60 -0.48 -14.74
CA ASP A 519 5.98 0.67 -15.42
C ASP A 519 5.60 0.37 -16.87
N LEU A 520 6.33 -0.52 -17.55
CA LEU A 520 6.00 -0.91 -18.92
C LEU A 520 4.76 -1.82 -18.98
N VAL A 521 4.54 -2.66 -17.96
CA VAL A 521 3.31 -3.47 -17.86
C VAL A 521 2.10 -2.56 -17.62
N ASP A 522 2.26 -1.55 -16.77
CA ASP A 522 1.23 -0.54 -16.57
C ASP A 522 0.95 0.28 -17.84
N GLU A 523 1.99 0.68 -18.57
CA GLU A 523 1.87 1.34 -19.87
C GLU A 523 1.12 0.46 -20.89
N TYR A 524 1.44 -0.83 -20.94
CA TYR A 524 0.75 -1.81 -21.79
C TYR A 524 -0.74 -1.92 -21.45
N HIS A 525 -1.09 -2.02 -20.17
CA HIS A 525 -2.50 -2.06 -19.74
C HIS A 525 -3.23 -0.75 -19.99
N THR A 526 -2.57 0.37 -19.74
CA THR A 526 -3.12 1.72 -19.93
C THR A 526 -3.38 2.00 -21.40
N GLY A 527 -2.41 1.70 -22.28
CA GLY A 527 -2.57 1.86 -23.73
C GLY A 527 -3.64 0.96 -24.33
N LEU A 528 -3.93 -0.19 -23.70
CA LEU A 528 -5.03 -1.09 -24.07
C LEU A 528 -6.37 -0.72 -23.42
N GLY A 529 -6.45 0.34 -22.62
CA GLY A 529 -7.67 0.78 -21.93
C GLY A 529 -8.25 -0.28 -20.99
N LEU A 530 -7.41 -1.07 -20.32
CA LEU A 530 -7.86 -2.24 -19.59
C LEU A 530 -8.59 -1.86 -18.28
N ALA A 531 -9.89 -2.11 -18.21
CA ALA A 531 -10.73 -1.74 -17.06
C ALA A 531 -10.39 -2.49 -15.75
N SER A 532 -9.72 -3.64 -15.83
CA SER A 532 -9.21 -4.39 -14.67
C SER A 532 -7.89 -3.82 -14.10
N SER A 533 -7.39 -2.71 -14.64
CA SER A 533 -6.12 -2.06 -14.26
C SER A 533 -6.31 -0.56 -14.02
N SER A 534 -7.23 -0.18 -13.14
CA SER A 534 -7.52 1.25 -12.87
C SER A 534 -6.40 2.02 -12.17
N ILE A 535 -5.43 1.33 -11.54
CA ILE A 535 -4.34 1.93 -10.76
C ILE A 535 -3.01 1.32 -11.20
N ASN A 536 -1.93 2.10 -11.23
CA ASN A 536 -0.65 1.69 -11.83
C ASN A 536 -0.04 0.40 -11.27
N PHE A 537 -0.28 0.14 -9.99
CA PHE A 537 0.40 -0.91 -9.22
C PHE A 537 -0.50 -2.12 -8.92
N MET A 538 -1.60 -2.26 -9.65
CA MET A 538 -2.61 -3.28 -9.41
C MET A 538 -3.38 -3.65 -10.69
N TYR A 539 -3.52 -4.95 -10.98
CA TYR A 539 -4.37 -5.42 -12.07
C TYR A 539 -4.95 -6.82 -11.80
N SER A 540 -6.19 -7.03 -12.26
CA SER A 540 -7.00 -8.22 -11.96
C SER A 540 -7.50 -8.94 -13.22
N GLY A 541 -6.59 -9.58 -13.96
CA GLY A 541 -6.91 -10.30 -15.19
C GLY A 541 -7.04 -9.40 -16.43
N LEU A 542 -7.54 -9.98 -17.52
CA LEU A 542 -7.51 -9.39 -18.87
C LEU A 542 -8.88 -8.99 -19.41
N ASP A 543 -9.87 -8.87 -18.51
CA ASP A 543 -11.23 -8.45 -18.83
C ASP A 543 -11.94 -9.40 -19.82
N SER A 544 -11.56 -10.69 -19.84
CA SER A 544 -12.07 -11.72 -20.76
C SER A 544 -11.79 -11.40 -22.25
N ARG A 545 -10.73 -10.64 -22.55
CA ARG A 545 -10.44 -10.15 -23.91
C ARG A 545 -9.64 -11.18 -24.70
N THR A 546 -10.30 -11.92 -25.58
CA THR A 546 -9.75 -12.99 -26.42
C THR A 546 -8.32 -12.78 -26.94
N PRO A 547 -7.97 -11.68 -27.64
CA PRO A 547 -6.60 -11.48 -28.12
C PRO A 547 -5.59 -11.38 -26.96
N LEU A 548 -5.96 -10.75 -25.85
CA LEU A 548 -5.08 -10.57 -24.69
C LEU A 548 -4.92 -11.86 -23.90
N GLU A 549 -5.99 -12.65 -23.72
CA GLU A 549 -5.92 -13.97 -23.08
C GLU A 549 -4.90 -14.87 -23.78
N ALA A 550 -4.96 -14.93 -25.11
CA ALA A 550 -4.03 -15.71 -25.92
C ALA A 550 -2.59 -15.20 -25.82
N LEU A 551 -2.38 -13.87 -25.93
CA LEU A 551 -1.06 -13.22 -25.79
C LEU A 551 -0.46 -13.32 -24.39
N ALA A 552 -1.29 -13.54 -23.36
CA ALA A 552 -0.86 -13.81 -21.99
C ALA A 552 -0.68 -15.31 -21.71
N GLY A 553 -0.87 -16.18 -22.71
CA GLY A 553 -0.71 -17.62 -22.58
C GLY A 553 -1.75 -18.24 -21.65
N VAL A 554 -2.92 -17.61 -21.52
CA VAL A 554 -4.04 -18.14 -20.73
C VAL A 554 -4.64 -19.31 -21.48
N LYS A 555 -4.54 -20.50 -20.87
CA LYS A 555 -5.05 -21.75 -21.42
C LYS A 555 -6.33 -22.21 -20.72
N TYR A 556 -6.44 -21.91 -19.42
CA TYR A 556 -7.57 -22.29 -18.59
C TYR A 556 -8.34 -21.08 -18.09
N PHE A 557 -9.66 -21.13 -18.15
CA PHE A 557 -10.53 -20.03 -17.74
C PHE A 557 -11.61 -20.52 -16.79
N VAL A 558 -11.71 -19.92 -15.59
CA VAL A 558 -12.65 -20.36 -14.55
C VAL A 558 -13.89 -19.46 -14.52
N THR A 559 -15.08 -20.07 -14.58
CA THR A 559 -16.37 -19.39 -14.43
C THR A 559 -17.34 -20.22 -13.60
N PRO A 560 -18.39 -19.62 -13.00
CA PRO A 560 -19.56 -20.38 -12.54
C PRO A 560 -20.12 -21.25 -13.69
N SER A 561 -20.56 -22.47 -13.37
CA SER A 561 -21.02 -23.45 -14.37
C SER A 561 -22.27 -23.02 -15.14
N ASP A 562 -23.09 -22.13 -14.56
CA ASP A 562 -24.31 -21.60 -15.18
C ASP A 562 -24.05 -20.36 -16.07
N SER A 563 -22.85 -19.77 -16.00
CA SER A 563 -22.54 -18.46 -16.55
C SER A 563 -21.77 -18.54 -17.88
N THR A 564 -22.40 -19.12 -18.91
CA THR A 564 -21.78 -19.30 -20.24
C THR A 564 -21.39 -17.98 -20.92
N SER A 565 -22.13 -16.89 -20.66
CA SER A 565 -21.89 -15.55 -21.20
C SER A 565 -20.58 -14.90 -20.73
N LEU A 566 -19.96 -15.43 -19.66
CA LEU A 566 -18.70 -14.92 -19.10
C LEU A 566 -17.45 -15.60 -19.70
N VAL A 567 -17.65 -16.72 -20.40
CA VAL A 567 -16.56 -17.49 -21.01
C VAL A 567 -16.08 -16.73 -22.26
N PRO A 568 -14.79 -16.35 -22.37
CA PRO A 568 -14.26 -15.75 -23.59
C PRO A 568 -14.43 -16.70 -24.78
N PRO A 569 -14.65 -16.19 -25.99
CA PRO A 569 -14.72 -17.04 -27.15
C PRO A 569 -13.37 -17.76 -27.38
N LEU A 570 -13.40 -18.90 -28.07
CA LEU A 570 -12.29 -19.84 -28.27
C LEU A 570 -11.95 -20.77 -27.09
N PHE A 571 -12.56 -20.59 -25.92
CA PHE A 571 -12.54 -21.58 -24.83
C PHE A 571 -13.68 -22.59 -25.05
N ASN A 572 -13.44 -23.55 -25.94
CA ASN A 572 -14.50 -24.36 -26.55
C ASN A 572 -14.72 -25.73 -25.88
N SER A 573 -13.93 -26.07 -24.88
CA SER A 573 -14.02 -27.35 -24.17
C SER A 573 -13.92 -27.15 -22.66
N VAL A 574 -14.61 -28.00 -21.90
CA VAL A 574 -14.49 -28.04 -20.45
C VAL A 574 -13.40 -29.05 -20.08
N ALA A 575 -12.35 -28.59 -19.40
CA ALA A 575 -11.27 -29.44 -18.89
C ALA A 575 -11.65 -30.10 -17.56
N LEU A 576 -12.37 -29.38 -16.71
CA LEU A 576 -12.75 -29.84 -15.38
C LEU A 576 -14.00 -29.11 -14.89
N GLU A 577 -14.77 -29.77 -14.03
CA GLU A 577 -15.85 -29.17 -13.24
C GLU A 577 -15.61 -29.49 -11.77
N GLY A 578 -15.99 -28.59 -10.89
CA GLY A 578 -15.83 -28.76 -9.46
C GLY A 578 -16.73 -27.84 -8.67
N GLU A 579 -16.80 -28.06 -7.36
CA GLU A 579 -17.55 -27.21 -6.44
C GLU A 579 -16.59 -26.42 -5.56
N ALA A 580 -16.89 -25.15 -5.35
CA ALA A 580 -16.21 -24.28 -4.39
C ALA A 580 -17.26 -23.45 -3.64
N GLU A 581 -17.15 -23.39 -2.32
CA GLU A 581 -18.13 -22.71 -1.44
C GLU A 581 -19.61 -23.13 -1.63
N GLY A 582 -19.86 -24.31 -2.20
CA GLY A 582 -21.21 -24.83 -2.45
C GLY A 582 -21.83 -24.41 -3.78
N GLU A 583 -21.08 -23.69 -4.61
CA GLU A 583 -21.45 -23.35 -5.99
C GLU A 583 -20.62 -24.19 -6.98
N SER A 584 -21.20 -24.49 -8.14
CA SER A 584 -20.52 -25.24 -9.20
C SER A 584 -19.75 -24.31 -10.14
N TYR A 585 -18.50 -24.67 -10.42
CA TYR A 585 -17.61 -23.96 -11.32
C TYR A 585 -17.10 -24.89 -12.42
N GLN A 586 -16.85 -24.32 -13.59
CA GLN A 586 -16.22 -24.99 -14.71
C GLN A 586 -14.86 -24.36 -15.03
N VAL A 587 -13.91 -25.20 -15.42
CA VAL A 587 -12.62 -24.81 -15.96
C VAL A 587 -12.67 -25.08 -17.47
N SER A 588 -12.80 -24.02 -18.24
CA SER A 588 -12.79 -24.10 -19.71
C SER A 588 -11.34 -24.07 -20.22
N GLU A 589 -11.07 -24.75 -21.33
CA GLU A 589 -9.76 -24.87 -21.97
C GLU A 589 -9.81 -24.37 -23.42
N THR A 590 -8.68 -23.82 -23.88
CA THR A 590 -8.47 -23.43 -25.27
C THR A 590 -7.18 -24.02 -25.84
N ASP A 591 -7.20 -24.32 -27.14
CA ASP A 591 -6.01 -24.59 -27.95
C ASP A 591 -5.47 -23.31 -28.62
N SER A 592 -6.10 -22.15 -28.40
CA SER A 592 -5.69 -20.89 -29.05
C SER A 592 -4.67 -20.09 -28.22
N ASN A 593 -4.21 -20.62 -27.09
CA ASN A 593 -3.21 -19.97 -26.25
C ASN A 593 -1.82 -19.99 -26.93
N LEU A 594 -1.04 -18.94 -26.70
CA LEU A 594 0.35 -18.88 -27.15
C LEU A 594 1.31 -19.38 -26.06
N PRO A 595 2.39 -20.11 -26.43
CA PRO A 595 3.38 -20.57 -25.47
C PRO A 595 4.27 -19.43 -24.97
N LEU A 596 5.08 -19.71 -23.94
CA LEU A 596 5.99 -18.74 -23.31
C LEU A 596 6.94 -18.05 -24.32
N VAL A 597 7.33 -18.76 -25.38
CA VAL A 597 8.24 -18.29 -26.43
C VAL A 597 7.66 -18.64 -27.79
N PHE A 598 7.57 -17.65 -28.68
CA PHE A 598 7.15 -17.80 -30.08
C PHE A 598 7.82 -16.71 -30.93
N MET A 599 7.57 -16.69 -32.24
CA MET A 599 8.17 -15.69 -33.13
C MET A 599 7.15 -14.82 -33.86
N TYR A 600 7.54 -13.58 -34.14
CA TYR A 600 6.91 -12.69 -35.12
C TYR A 600 7.74 -12.58 -36.39
N ASP A 601 7.04 -12.56 -37.53
CA ASP A 601 7.64 -12.33 -38.85
C ASP A 601 7.65 -10.83 -39.23
N GLU A 602 6.76 -10.05 -38.63
CA GLU A 602 6.47 -8.67 -39.02
C GLU A 602 6.47 -7.75 -37.79
N THR A 603 6.77 -6.47 -38.02
CA THR A 603 6.83 -5.42 -36.99
C THR A 603 5.72 -4.38 -37.16
N VAL A 604 5.26 -3.81 -36.06
CA VAL A 604 4.39 -2.63 -36.00
C VAL A 604 5.20 -1.49 -35.34
N PRO A 605 5.53 -0.42 -36.06
CA PRO A 605 6.26 0.70 -35.48
C PRO A 605 5.52 1.31 -34.29
N ARG A 606 6.22 1.59 -33.20
CA ARG A 606 5.62 2.11 -31.97
C ARG A 606 4.79 3.38 -32.19
N GLU A 607 5.27 4.30 -33.03
CA GLU A 607 4.55 5.52 -33.39
C GLU A 607 3.17 5.23 -34.02
N LYS A 608 3.08 4.22 -34.90
CA LYS A 608 1.81 3.81 -35.52
C LYS A 608 0.90 3.14 -34.50
N TYR A 609 1.46 2.30 -33.64
CA TYR A 609 0.72 1.64 -32.57
C TYR A 609 0.11 2.66 -31.59
N ASP A 610 0.86 3.67 -31.17
CA ASP A 610 0.39 4.67 -30.20
C ASP A 610 -0.75 5.53 -30.74
N ALA A 611 -0.81 5.74 -32.05
CA ALA A 611 -1.88 6.48 -32.73
C ALA A 611 -3.21 5.69 -32.86
N MET A 612 -3.19 4.38 -32.59
CA MET A 612 -4.38 3.52 -32.62
C MET A 612 -5.20 3.65 -31.34
N ASP A 613 -6.52 3.46 -31.46
CA ASP A 613 -7.38 3.33 -30.27
C ASP A 613 -7.19 1.96 -29.57
N PRO A 614 -7.64 1.79 -28.33
CA PRO A 614 -7.48 0.53 -27.59
C PRO A 614 -8.00 -0.74 -28.29
N ALA A 615 -9.07 -0.65 -29.08
CA ALA A 615 -9.66 -1.79 -29.80
C ALA A 615 -8.80 -2.19 -31.01
N GLN A 616 -8.20 -1.22 -31.69
CA GLN A 616 -7.23 -1.44 -32.75
C GLN A 616 -5.90 -1.95 -32.22
N LYS A 617 -5.42 -1.41 -31.09
CA LYS A 617 -4.17 -1.83 -30.45
C LYS A 617 -4.16 -3.33 -30.15
N GLN A 618 -5.23 -3.89 -29.58
CA GLN A 618 -5.28 -5.33 -29.31
C GLN A 618 -5.25 -6.21 -30.58
N GLN A 619 -5.74 -5.70 -31.72
CA GLN A 619 -5.67 -6.40 -33.01
C GLN A 619 -4.28 -6.34 -33.62
N ALA A 620 -3.60 -5.20 -33.48
CA ALA A 620 -2.26 -5.01 -34.03
C ALA A 620 -1.26 -5.99 -33.40
N LEU A 621 -1.39 -6.28 -32.11
CA LEU A 621 -0.51 -7.21 -31.38
C LEU A 621 -0.55 -8.66 -31.90
N LEU A 622 -1.63 -9.06 -32.60
CA LEU A 622 -1.73 -10.37 -33.24
C LEU A 622 -1.11 -10.41 -34.65
N GLN A 623 -0.84 -9.26 -35.24
CA GLN A 623 -0.41 -9.11 -36.64
C GLN A 623 1.10 -8.86 -36.75
N GLY A 624 1.69 -8.14 -35.80
CA GLY A 624 3.13 -7.93 -35.72
C GLY A 624 3.57 -7.51 -34.31
N VAL A 625 4.87 -7.60 -34.05
CA VAL A 625 5.45 -7.14 -32.78
C VAL A 625 5.55 -5.62 -32.77
N VAL A 626 5.16 -4.97 -31.67
CA VAL A 626 5.40 -3.53 -31.50
C VAL A 626 6.82 -3.27 -31.03
N LEU A 627 7.57 -2.46 -31.77
CA LEU A 627 8.98 -2.08 -31.48
C LEU A 627 9.19 -0.57 -31.65
N GLU A 628 10.07 0.03 -30.83
CA GLU A 628 10.49 1.44 -30.99
C GLU A 628 11.27 1.62 -32.31
N ASP A 629 12.30 0.81 -32.53
CA ASP A 629 13.09 0.74 -33.75
C ASP A 629 13.14 -0.72 -34.23
N SER A 630 12.85 -0.98 -35.51
CA SER A 630 13.06 -2.29 -36.14
C SER A 630 14.21 -2.22 -37.13
N LEU A 631 15.19 -3.13 -37.01
CA LEU A 631 16.40 -3.08 -37.83
C LEU A 631 16.30 -3.90 -39.13
N SER A 632 15.55 -5.01 -39.14
CA SER A 632 15.45 -5.89 -40.32
C SER A 632 14.06 -6.45 -40.68
N LEU A 633 13.07 -6.38 -39.79
CA LEU A 633 11.73 -6.95 -40.01
C LEU A 633 10.89 -6.10 -40.97
N GLU A 634 10.06 -6.77 -41.78
CA GLU A 634 9.08 -6.09 -42.64
C GLU A 634 7.93 -5.51 -41.80
N GLU A 635 7.44 -4.34 -42.22
CA GLU A 635 6.32 -3.69 -41.55
C GLU A 635 5.00 -4.43 -41.83
N SER A 636 4.26 -4.80 -40.78
CA SER A 636 2.95 -5.45 -40.90
C SER A 636 1.93 -4.51 -41.54
N PRO A 637 1.21 -4.92 -42.60
CA PRO A 637 0.08 -4.18 -43.14
C PRO A 637 -1.14 -4.38 -42.23
N VAL A 638 -1.10 -3.79 -41.03
CA VAL A 638 -2.14 -3.91 -40.01
C VAL A 638 -3.53 -3.64 -40.60
N SER A 639 -4.46 -4.52 -40.30
CA SER A 639 -5.85 -4.44 -40.72
C SER A 639 -6.79 -4.62 -39.54
N PHE A 640 -7.92 -3.92 -39.58
CA PHE A 640 -8.88 -3.85 -38.50
C PHE A 640 -10.25 -4.28 -39.01
N ASN A 641 -10.95 -5.10 -38.23
CA ASN A 641 -12.28 -5.60 -38.57
C ASN A 641 -13.36 -5.20 -37.58
N ASP A 642 -13.03 -4.34 -36.62
CA ASP A 642 -13.98 -3.79 -35.66
C ASP A 642 -14.89 -2.74 -36.31
N GLU A 643 -16.14 -2.72 -35.85
CA GLU A 643 -17.18 -1.81 -36.30
C GLU A 643 -17.63 -0.92 -35.13
N ARG A 644 -17.74 0.39 -35.37
CA ARG A 644 -18.36 1.33 -34.43
C ARG A 644 -19.86 1.32 -34.69
N LEU A 645 -20.64 0.97 -33.67
CA LEU A 645 -22.08 0.86 -33.75
C LEU A 645 -22.74 2.17 -33.32
N ASP A 646 -23.67 2.66 -34.13
CA ASP A 646 -24.51 3.79 -33.76
C ASP A 646 -25.47 3.41 -32.63
N PHE A 647 -25.65 4.31 -31.67
CA PHE A 647 -26.58 4.12 -30.55
C PHE A 647 -27.37 5.39 -30.26
N VAL A 648 -28.51 5.22 -29.58
CA VAL A 648 -29.33 6.32 -29.05
C VAL A 648 -29.30 6.26 -27.53
N VAL A 649 -29.15 7.42 -26.89
CA VAL A 649 -29.22 7.51 -25.43
C VAL A 649 -30.68 7.53 -25.00
N GLU A 650 -31.09 6.62 -24.12
CA GLU A 650 -32.46 6.47 -23.63
C GLU A 650 -32.54 6.47 -22.10
N TYR A 651 -33.69 6.91 -21.60
CA TYR A 651 -34.13 6.62 -20.25
C TYR A 651 -34.56 5.15 -20.12
N LEU A 652 -34.66 4.64 -18.89
CA LEU A 652 -35.10 3.25 -18.63
C LEU A 652 -36.48 2.90 -19.20
N ASP A 653 -37.36 3.89 -19.36
CA ASP A 653 -38.69 3.73 -19.94
C ASP A 653 -38.68 3.61 -21.49
N GLY A 654 -37.50 3.69 -22.12
CA GLY A 654 -37.32 3.61 -23.57
C GLY A 654 -37.59 4.93 -24.30
N THR A 655 -37.68 6.05 -23.60
CA THR A 655 -37.75 7.36 -24.23
C THR A 655 -36.34 7.90 -24.49
N THR A 656 -36.13 8.51 -25.65
CA THR A 656 -34.86 9.15 -26.01
C THR A 656 -34.55 10.33 -25.09
N VAL A 657 -33.28 10.45 -24.69
CA VAL A 657 -32.75 11.60 -23.96
C VAL A 657 -32.34 12.67 -24.98
N GLU A 658 -33.01 13.83 -24.95
CA GLU A 658 -32.60 14.98 -25.78
C GLU A 658 -31.50 15.81 -25.09
N VAL A 659 -30.69 16.51 -25.89
CA VAL A 659 -29.64 17.38 -25.35
C VAL A 659 -30.25 18.52 -24.53
N GLY A 660 -29.82 18.65 -23.28
CA GLY A 660 -30.38 19.60 -22.32
C GLY A 660 -31.69 19.16 -21.68
N ASP A 661 -32.16 17.93 -21.97
CA ASP A 661 -33.29 17.33 -21.28
C ASP A 661 -32.88 16.97 -19.85
N ALA A 662 -33.74 17.34 -18.91
CA ALA A 662 -33.59 17.08 -17.49
C ALA A 662 -34.94 16.58 -16.97
N LYS A 663 -35.24 15.30 -17.22
CA LYS A 663 -36.36 14.67 -16.50
C LYS A 663 -36.00 14.60 -15.03
N GLU A 664 -36.62 15.46 -14.21
CA GLU A 664 -36.31 15.58 -12.78
C GLU A 664 -36.37 14.22 -12.03
N ASP A 665 -37.22 13.29 -12.48
CA ASP A 665 -37.36 11.94 -11.91
C ASP A 665 -36.21 10.99 -12.27
N SER A 666 -35.48 11.25 -13.37
CA SER A 666 -34.41 10.37 -13.87
C SER A 666 -33.10 10.49 -13.10
N GLY A 667 -32.90 11.60 -12.38
CA GLY A 667 -31.73 11.84 -11.54
C GLY A 667 -30.47 12.29 -12.28
N PHE A 668 -30.55 12.59 -13.58
CA PHE A 668 -29.44 13.15 -14.37
C PHE A 668 -29.91 14.13 -15.45
N SER A 669 -28.97 14.87 -16.04
CA SER A 669 -29.13 15.61 -17.29
C SER A 669 -27.97 15.30 -18.24
N PHE A 670 -28.20 15.41 -19.55
CA PHE A 670 -27.21 15.12 -20.60
C PHE A 670 -27.07 16.30 -21.55
N ASP A 671 -25.84 16.79 -21.74
CA ASP A 671 -25.56 17.94 -22.61
C ASP A 671 -24.99 17.57 -24.00
N GLY A 672 -24.93 16.28 -24.32
CA GLY A 672 -24.34 15.75 -25.55
C GLY A 672 -22.92 15.19 -25.37
N SER A 673 -22.20 15.62 -24.33
CA SER A 673 -20.81 15.20 -24.05
C SER A 673 -20.58 14.83 -22.58
N SER A 674 -21.44 15.28 -21.68
CA SER A 674 -21.36 15.04 -20.26
C SER A 674 -22.71 14.66 -19.66
N PHE A 675 -22.67 13.80 -18.64
CA PHE A 675 -23.81 13.48 -17.78
C PHE A 675 -23.63 14.20 -16.45
N THR A 676 -24.54 15.10 -16.11
CA THR A 676 -24.62 15.66 -14.77
C THR A 676 -25.57 14.80 -13.94
N VAL A 677 -25.02 14.01 -13.04
CA VAL A 677 -25.73 13.06 -12.18
C VAL A 677 -26.01 13.71 -10.83
N TYR A 678 -27.28 13.89 -10.48
CA TYR A 678 -27.71 14.52 -9.23
C TYR A 678 -27.86 13.52 -8.08
N ARG A 679 -28.13 12.25 -8.41
CA ARG A 679 -28.34 11.15 -7.45
C ARG A 679 -27.54 9.94 -7.89
N GLY A 680 -26.85 9.29 -6.94
CA GLY A 680 -26.12 8.05 -7.19
C GLY A 680 -27.05 6.93 -7.69
N ASP A 681 -26.47 5.97 -8.38
CA ASP A 681 -27.13 4.89 -9.11
C ASP A 681 -28.10 5.36 -10.22
N ALA A 682 -27.87 6.55 -10.78
CA ALA A 682 -28.60 7.01 -11.97
C ALA A 682 -28.28 6.10 -13.16
N ARG A 683 -29.32 5.78 -13.95
CA ARG A 683 -29.26 4.75 -15.01
C ARG A 683 -29.55 5.37 -16.36
N VAL A 684 -28.69 5.06 -17.32
CA VAL A 684 -28.78 5.46 -18.72
C VAL A 684 -28.72 4.21 -19.58
N VAL A 685 -29.48 4.17 -20.66
CA VAL A 685 -29.45 3.07 -21.63
C VAL A 685 -28.85 3.56 -22.93
N LEU A 686 -27.88 2.83 -23.47
CA LEU A 686 -27.43 2.96 -24.84
C LEU A 686 -28.23 1.96 -25.68
N ASP A 687 -29.24 2.42 -26.41
CA ASP A 687 -29.99 1.59 -27.34
C ASP A 687 -29.17 1.39 -28.61
N VAL A 688 -28.65 0.18 -28.77
CA VAL A 688 -27.70 -0.22 -29.82
C VAL A 688 -28.01 -1.64 -30.25
N LEU A 689 -27.96 -1.92 -31.55
CA LEU A 689 -28.06 -3.29 -32.07
C LEU A 689 -26.67 -3.90 -32.23
N ILE A 690 -26.37 -4.89 -31.38
CA ILE A 690 -25.10 -5.61 -31.38
C ILE A 690 -25.31 -6.92 -32.15
N PRO A 691 -24.57 -7.13 -33.27
CA PRO A 691 -24.66 -8.35 -34.05
C PRO A 691 -24.26 -9.61 -33.26
N ALA A 692 -24.69 -10.77 -33.76
CA ALA A 692 -24.20 -12.07 -33.27
C ALA A 692 -22.74 -12.34 -33.68
N ASN A 693 -22.06 -13.22 -32.94
CA ASN A 693 -20.70 -13.72 -33.18
C ASN A 693 -19.59 -12.65 -33.10
N VAL A 694 -19.78 -11.66 -32.25
CA VAL A 694 -18.80 -10.59 -31.98
C VAL A 694 -18.52 -10.48 -30.48
N ASP A 695 -17.30 -10.09 -30.12
CA ASP A 695 -17.04 -9.47 -28.83
C ASP A 695 -17.58 -8.04 -28.88
N ALA A 696 -18.38 -7.66 -27.89
CA ALA A 696 -18.90 -6.30 -27.76
C ALA A 696 -18.07 -5.51 -26.76
N TYR A 697 -17.81 -4.24 -27.02
CA TYR A 697 -17.08 -3.36 -26.10
C TYR A 697 -17.75 -2.00 -25.96
N VAL A 698 -17.52 -1.36 -24.81
CA VAL A 698 -17.79 0.06 -24.60
C VAL A 698 -16.44 0.78 -24.50
N GLY A 699 -16.17 1.65 -25.47
CA GLY A 699 -15.00 2.52 -25.52
C GLY A 699 -15.31 3.88 -24.88
N ILE A 700 -14.44 4.33 -23.99
CA ILE A 700 -14.53 5.65 -23.34
C ILE A 700 -13.17 6.32 -23.47
N SER A 701 -13.12 7.52 -24.04
CA SER A 701 -11.90 8.31 -24.16
C SER A 701 -12.03 9.65 -23.44
N GLY A 702 -10.95 10.13 -22.84
CA GLY A 702 -10.92 11.41 -22.12
C GLY A 702 -11.86 11.44 -20.91
N PHE A 703 -12.01 10.31 -20.20
CA PHE A 703 -12.93 10.23 -19.08
C PHE A 703 -12.48 11.12 -17.91
N THR A 704 -13.26 12.17 -17.66
CA THR A 704 -13.10 13.03 -16.50
C THR A 704 -14.34 13.00 -15.61
N TYR A 705 -14.11 13.17 -14.31
CA TYR A 705 -15.17 13.25 -13.31
C TYR A 705 -14.91 14.41 -12.36
N TYR A 706 -15.98 15.13 -12.04
CA TYR A 706 -15.99 16.14 -10.99
C TYR A 706 -17.23 15.97 -10.11
N ASP A 707 -17.04 15.80 -8.81
CA ASP A 707 -18.15 15.75 -7.85
C ASP A 707 -18.82 17.13 -7.77
N ILE A 708 -20.13 17.14 -7.47
CA ILE A 708 -20.95 18.34 -7.32
C ILE A 708 -21.28 18.57 -5.85
N LEU A 709 -21.47 19.84 -5.48
CA LEU A 709 -21.72 20.20 -4.10
C LEU A 709 -23.03 19.56 -3.59
N PRO A 710 -23.14 19.27 -2.27
CA PRO A 710 -24.39 18.79 -1.68
C PRO A 710 -25.63 19.62 -2.05
N SER A 711 -25.51 20.96 -2.10
CA SER A 711 -26.60 21.83 -2.56
C SER A 711 -26.93 21.68 -4.05
N GLU A 712 -25.96 21.26 -4.86
CA GLU A 712 -26.11 21.11 -6.30
C GLU A 712 -26.77 19.78 -6.71
N ARG A 713 -26.80 18.80 -5.79
CA ARG A 713 -27.47 17.50 -5.96
C ARG A 713 -29.00 17.57 -5.96
N LEU A 714 -29.56 18.74 -5.66
CA LEU A 714 -30.99 19.00 -5.77
C LEU A 714 -31.31 19.55 -7.17
N SER A 715 -32.44 19.12 -7.76
CA SER A 715 -32.99 19.73 -8.97
C SER A 715 -33.32 21.20 -8.75
N GLU A 716 -33.47 21.97 -9.83
CA GLU A 716 -33.89 23.37 -9.71
C GLU A 716 -35.24 23.51 -8.98
N SER A 717 -36.21 22.65 -9.28
CA SER A 717 -37.52 22.63 -8.60
C SER A 717 -37.41 22.28 -7.11
N ASP A 718 -36.53 21.35 -6.74
CA ASP A 718 -36.31 20.97 -5.35
C ASP A 718 -35.71 22.15 -4.56
N ARG A 719 -34.69 22.83 -5.12
CA ARG A 719 -33.99 23.98 -4.49
C ARG A 719 -34.93 25.12 -4.12
N ASP A 720 -35.93 25.38 -4.96
CA ASP A 720 -36.91 26.45 -4.72
C ASP A 720 -37.89 26.11 -3.59
N ASN A 721 -38.20 24.83 -3.41
CA ASN A 721 -39.15 24.33 -2.42
C ASN A 721 -38.51 23.94 -1.06
N VAL A 722 -37.18 23.98 -0.94
CA VAL A 722 -36.47 23.66 0.31
C VAL A 722 -36.76 24.70 1.42
N GLN A 723 -37.09 24.22 2.63
CA GLN A 723 -37.24 25.08 3.81
C GLN A 723 -35.92 25.79 4.19
N LEU A 724 -35.99 26.99 4.77
CA LEU A 724 -34.82 27.78 5.16
C LEU A 724 -33.79 26.99 6.00
N PHE A 725 -34.26 26.14 6.92
CA PHE A 725 -33.38 25.30 7.74
C PHE A 725 -32.53 24.34 6.90
N GLN A 726 -33.15 23.67 5.92
CA GLN A 726 -32.44 22.74 5.05
C GLN A 726 -31.53 23.47 4.06
N LYS A 727 -31.88 24.69 3.61
CA LYS A 727 -30.95 25.57 2.86
C LYS A 727 -29.71 25.92 3.69
N GLN A 728 -29.86 26.25 4.97
CA GLN A 728 -28.74 26.51 5.88
C GLN A 728 -27.90 25.24 6.15
N GLN A 729 -28.55 24.07 6.23
CA GLN A 729 -27.86 22.80 6.37
C GLN A 729 -27.01 22.46 5.13
N LEU A 730 -27.54 22.68 3.92
CA LEU A 730 -26.80 22.49 2.67
C LEU A 730 -25.63 23.46 2.55
N ALA A 731 -25.85 24.75 2.83
CA ALA A 731 -24.76 25.74 2.84
C ALA A 731 -23.65 25.39 3.85
N PHE A 732 -24.03 24.82 5.00
CA PHE A 732 -23.05 24.28 5.96
C PHE A 732 -22.33 23.07 5.39
N GLN A 733 -23.03 22.14 4.74
CA GLN A 733 -22.43 20.96 4.12
C GLN A 733 -21.45 21.36 3.00
N ASP A 734 -21.82 22.28 2.13
CA ASP A 734 -20.95 22.79 1.06
C ASP A 734 -19.67 23.41 1.65
N ALA A 735 -19.79 24.22 2.70
CA ALA A 735 -18.64 24.88 3.32
C ALA A 735 -17.72 23.92 4.09
N VAL A 736 -18.26 22.84 4.66
CA VAL A 736 -17.55 21.95 5.59
C VAL A 736 -17.05 20.67 4.93
N TYR A 737 -17.91 20.04 4.13
CA TYR A 737 -17.65 18.78 3.46
C TYR A 737 -17.16 19.02 2.02
N GLY A 738 -17.63 20.09 1.36
CA GLY A 738 -17.27 20.38 -0.02
C GLY A 738 -17.65 19.24 -0.97
N VAL A 739 -16.80 19.02 -1.97
CA VAL A 739 -16.82 17.81 -2.80
C VAL A 739 -16.12 16.68 -2.06
N GLY A 740 -16.76 15.51 -2.01
CA GLY A 740 -16.37 14.39 -1.15
C GLY A 740 -15.74 13.23 -1.90
N THR A 741 -16.10 13.02 -3.16
CA THR A 741 -15.64 11.86 -3.93
C THR A 741 -14.39 12.21 -4.73
N VAL A 742 -13.35 11.38 -4.59
CA VAL A 742 -12.07 11.53 -5.30
C VAL A 742 -11.92 10.50 -6.43
N ASP A 743 -12.91 9.65 -6.61
CA ASP A 743 -13.02 8.66 -7.67
C ASP A 743 -14.46 8.62 -8.20
N SER A 744 -14.68 7.85 -9.27
CA SER A 744 -16.00 7.63 -9.83
C SER A 744 -16.12 6.19 -10.32
N LYS A 745 -17.34 5.67 -10.34
CA LYS A 745 -17.62 4.32 -10.83
C LYS A 745 -18.80 4.31 -11.78
N ILE A 746 -18.61 3.66 -12.92
CA ILE A 746 -19.67 3.38 -13.89
C ILE A 746 -19.82 1.87 -13.97
N ARG A 747 -21.00 1.36 -13.64
CA ARG A 747 -21.33 -0.05 -13.85
C ARG A 747 -22.01 -0.23 -15.19
N LEU A 748 -21.55 -1.17 -15.99
CA LEU A 748 -22.05 -1.47 -17.33
C LEU A 748 -22.72 -2.83 -17.31
N ARG A 749 -23.88 -2.96 -17.97
CA ARG A 749 -24.62 -4.22 -18.09
C ARG A 749 -25.07 -4.50 -19.50
N LEU A 750 -24.89 -5.73 -19.94
CA LEU A 750 -25.44 -6.27 -21.19
C LEU A 750 -25.83 -7.74 -20.97
N GLY A 751 -27.12 -8.03 -20.85
CA GLY A 751 -27.59 -9.35 -20.48
C GLY A 751 -27.07 -9.79 -19.11
N GLU A 752 -26.36 -10.91 -19.06
CA GLU A 752 -25.73 -11.45 -17.84
C GLU A 752 -24.36 -10.82 -17.52
N VAL A 753 -23.75 -10.11 -18.48
CA VAL A 753 -22.44 -9.49 -18.30
C VAL A 753 -22.61 -8.18 -17.53
N GLU A 754 -22.02 -8.11 -16.33
CA GLU A 754 -21.93 -6.91 -15.52
C GLU A 754 -20.47 -6.59 -15.21
N LYS A 755 -20.04 -5.35 -15.46
CA LYS A 755 -18.70 -4.86 -15.14
C LYS A 755 -18.75 -3.51 -14.46
N THR A 756 -17.77 -3.22 -13.60
CA THR A 756 -17.64 -1.91 -12.96
C THR A 756 -16.32 -1.28 -13.38
N LEU A 757 -16.41 -0.19 -14.14
CA LEU A 757 -15.27 0.68 -14.39
C LEU A 757 -15.06 1.59 -13.17
N TRP A 758 -13.87 1.54 -12.60
CA TRP A 758 -13.44 2.45 -11.53
C TRP A 758 -12.44 3.46 -12.09
N ASN A 759 -12.71 4.74 -11.90
CA ASN A 759 -11.87 5.84 -12.38
C ASN A 759 -11.49 6.78 -11.22
N PRO A 760 -10.32 6.59 -10.59
CA PRO A 760 -9.75 7.57 -9.68
C PRO A 760 -9.46 8.90 -10.39
N THR A 761 -9.84 10.02 -9.79
CA THR A 761 -9.53 11.36 -10.33
C THR A 761 -8.19 11.87 -9.83
N SER A 762 -7.67 12.97 -10.40
CA SER A 762 -6.43 13.63 -9.95
C SER A 762 -6.43 14.07 -8.48
N GLY A 763 -7.61 14.21 -7.85
CA GLY A 763 -7.73 14.43 -6.40
C GLY A 763 -7.46 13.20 -5.54
N SER A 764 -7.45 11.99 -6.13
CA SER A 764 -7.17 10.74 -5.44
C SER A 764 -5.67 10.45 -5.37
N HIS A 765 -5.24 9.88 -4.25
CA HIS A 765 -3.91 9.31 -4.13
C HIS A 765 -3.69 8.05 -4.98
N LEU A 766 -4.78 7.46 -5.48
CA LEU A 766 -4.79 6.31 -6.39
C LEU A 766 -4.81 6.72 -7.86
N PHE A 767 -4.78 8.04 -8.15
CA PHE A 767 -4.71 8.52 -9.52
C PHE A 767 -3.46 8.03 -10.22
N GLY A 768 -3.67 7.37 -11.36
CA GLY A 768 -2.62 6.83 -12.20
C GLY A 768 -2.46 7.49 -13.56
N GLY A 769 -3.16 8.60 -13.83
CA GLY A 769 -3.08 9.28 -15.12
C GLY A 769 -3.80 8.55 -16.26
N LYS A 770 -4.84 7.78 -15.94
CA LYS A 770 -5.60 6.97 -16.92
C LYS A 770 -6.97 7.61 -17.19
N ASP A 771 -7.32 7.75 -18.46
CA ASP A 771 -8.59 8.32 -18.91
C ASP A 771 -9.19 7.63 -20.16
N GLU A 772 -8.51 6.60 -20.69
CA GLU A 772 -8.98 5.74 -21.77
C GLU A 772 -9.38 4.35 -21.25
N TRP A 773 -10.55 3.86 -21.68
CA TRP A 773 -11.12 2.61 -21.23
C TRP A 773 -11.78 1.85 -22.38
N LEU A 774 -11.58 0.53 -22.42
CA LEU A 774 -12.25 -0.39 -23.31
C LEU A 774 -12.80 -1.54 -22.48
N VAL A 775 -14.09 -1.46 -22.14
CA VAL A 775 -14.79 -2.43 -21.30
C VAL A 775 -15.39 -3.52 -22.18
N ASN A 776 -15.00 -4.77 -21.98
CA ASN A 776 -15.56 -5.90 -22.73
C ASN A 776 -16.94 -6.30 -22.18
N MET A 777 -17.97 -6.28 -23.02
CA MET A 777 -19.35 -6.67 -22.69
C MET A 777 -19.68 -8.13 -23.10
N GLY A 778 -18.65 -8.92 -23.36
CA GLY A 778 -18.71 -10.36 -23.61
C GLY A 778 -19.11 -10.73 -25.04
N TYR A 779 -18.94 -12.01 -25.36
CA TYR A 779 -19.31 -12.63 -26.62
C TYR A 779 -20.74 -13.18 -26.58
N SER A 780 -21.42 -13.23 -27.73
CA SER A 780 -22.67 -14.00 -27.88
C SER A 780 -22.85 -14.48 -29.32
N ASP A 781 -23.44 -15.65 -29.49
CA ASP A 781 -23.88 -16.21 -30.77
C ASP A 781 -25.27 -15.70 -31.21
N ALA A 782 -25.92 -14.87 -30.37
CA ALA A 782 -27.18 -14.21 -30.64
C ALA A 782 -27.01 -12.68 -30.71
N GLU A 783 -27.92 -12.02 -31.43
CA GLU A 783 -28.01 -10.56 -31.44
C GLU A 783 -28.43 -10.06 -30.05
N ARG A 784 -27.83 -8.94 -29.62
CA ARG A 784 -28.10 -8.31 -28.33
C ARG A 784 -28.43 -6.84 -28.53
N GLN A 785 -29.15 -6.26 -27.57
CA GLN A 785 -29.47 -4.84 -27.57
C GLN A 785 -29.41 -4.28 -26.16
N ARG A 786 -29.26 -2.95 -26.09
CA ARG A 786 -29.39 -2.12 -24.88
C ARG A 786 -28.31 -2.38 -23.83
N ILE A 787 -27.32 -1.47 -23.77
CA ILE A 787 -26.31 -1.45 -22.71
C ILE A 787 -26.77 -0.49 -21.60
N GLU A 788 -26.89 -0.95 -20.37
CA GLU A 788 -27.21 -0.08 -19.22
C GLU A 788 -25.90 0.45 -18.59
N LEU A 789 -25.78 1.77 -18.48
CA LEU A 789 -24.76 2.47 -17.71
C LEU A 789 -25.38 2.94 -16.38
N VAL A 790 -24.74 2.60 -15.25
CA VAL A 790 -25.15 3.00 -13.91
C VAL A 790 -24.06 3.83 -13.27
N PHE A 791 -24.32 5.13 -13.13
CA PHE A 791 -23.41 6.08 -12.49
C PHE A 791 -23.58 5.99 -10.97
N GLN A 792 -22.57 5.46 -10.27
CA GLN A 792 -22.72 5.13 -8.84
C GLN A 792 -22.77 6.37 -7.94
N ASP A 793 -22.09 7.44 -8.33
CA ASP A 793 -21.94 8.65 -7.52
C ASP A 793 -22.54 9.89 -8.21
N PRO A 794 -23.12 10.86 -7.47
CA PRO A 794 -23.44 12.17 -8.00
C PRO A 794 -22.19 12.88 -8.53
N GLY A 795 -22.30 13.66 -9.59
CA GLY A 795 -21.20 14.38 -10.20
C GLY A 795 -21.37 14.58 -11.69
N VAL A 796 -20.42 15.25 -12.32
CA VAL A 796 -20.36 15.45 -13.76
C VAL A 796 -19.39 14.43 -14.35
N TYR A 797 -19.91 13.56 -15.20
CA TYR A 797 -19.14 12.55 -15.95
C TYR A 797 -18.98 13.06 -17.38
N SER A 798 -17.76 13.40 -17.78
CA SER A 798 -17.49 13.93 -19.12
C SER A 798 -16.58 13.00 -19.90
N PHE A 799 -16.83 12.89 -21.20
CA PHE A 799 -16.06 12.05 -22.10
C PHE A 799 -15.80 12.81 -23.40
N ASP A 800 -14.62 12.61 -24.00
CA ASP A 800 -14.35 13.08 -25.36
C ASP A 800 -15.09 12.20 -26.37
N LYS A 801 -15.15 10.89 -26.09
CA LYS A 801 -15.87 9.90 -26.88
C LYS A 801 -16.48 8.82 -25.99
N LEU A 802 -17.68 8.39 -26.36
CA LEU A 802 -18.36 7.21 -25.86
C LEU A 802 -18.82 6.40 -27.07
N GLU A 803 -18.31 5.18 -27.20
CA GLU A 803 -18.50 4.35 -28.39
C GLU A 803 -18.91 2.92 -28.01
N VAL A 804 -19.76 2.30 -28.84
CA VAL A 804 -20.02 0.86 -28.77
C VAL A 804 -19.32 0.19 -29.95
N ILE A 805 -18.52 -0.83 -29.65
CA ILE A 805 -17.65 -1.48 -30.63
C ILE A 805 -18.05 -2.94 -30.75
N ALA A 806 -18.28 -3.40 -31.97
CA ALA A 806 -18.41 -4.82 -32.29
C ALA A 806 -17.14 -5.33 -32.95
N GLN A 807 -16.57 -6.40 -32.42
CA GLN A 807 -15.33 -6.99 -32.93
C GLN A 807 -15.53 -8.46 -33.31
N PRO A 808 -15.47 -8.80 -34.61
CA PRO A 808 -15.64 -10.17 -35.06
C PRO A 808 -14.48 -11.09 -34.62
N VAL A 809 -14.83 -12.18 -33.92
CA VAL A 809 -13.86 -13.16 -33.38
C VAL A 809 -13.11 -13.93 -34.47
N GLY A 810 -13.76 -14.17 -35.62
CA GLY A 810 -13.20 -14.98 -36.69
C GLY A 810 -11.85 -14.48 -37.23
N GLY A 811 -11.58 -13.17 -37.14
CA GLY A 811 -10.29 -12.58 -37.56
C GLY A 811 -9.10 -13.01 -36.69
N PHE A 812 -9.32 -13.26 -35.40
CA PHE A 812 -8.26 -13.64 -34.47
C PHE A 812 -7.76 -15.06 -34.70
N VAL A 813 -8.65 -15.98 -35.08
CA VAL A 813 -8.34 -17.42 -35.16
C VAL A 813 -7.18 -17.68 -36.12
N SER A 814 -7.20 -17.07 -37.31
CA SER A 814 -6.15 -17.25 -38.31
C SER A 814 -4.82 -16.59 -37.89
N GLN A 815 -4.88 -15.43 -37.25
CA GLN A 815 -3.70 -14.71 -36.74
C GLN A 815 -3.04 -15.50 -35.59
N LEU A 816 -3.83 -16.00 -34.64
CA LEU A 816 -3.35 -16.83 -33.54
C LEU A 816 -2.76 -18.15 -34.05
N GLN A 817 -3.38 -18.79 -35.05
CA GLN A 817 -2.80 -19.97 -35.69
C GLN A 817 -1.46 -19.67 -36.36
N LYS A 818 -1.32 -18.53 -37.06
CA LYS A 818 -0.04 -18.09 -37.65
C LYS A 818 1.04 -17.97 -36.58
N LEU A 819 0.77 -17.27 -35.48
CA LEU A 819 1.71 -17.11 -34.37
C LEU A 819 2.01 -18.44 -33.66
N LYS A 820 1.00 -19.30 -33.45
CA LYS A 820 1.21 -20.59 -32.80
C LYS A 820 2.11 -21.51 -33.63
N MET A 821 1.98 -21.52 -34.95
CA MET A 821 2.85 -22.31 -35.83
C MET A 821 4.33 -21.90 -35.74
N THR A 822 4.64 -20.64 -35.39
CA THR A 822 6.04 -20.23 -35.21
C THR A 822 6.68 -20.84 -33.95
N SER A 823 5.86 -21.26 -32.97
CA SER A 823 6.36 -21.92 -31.77
C SER A 823 6.85 -23.36 -32.00
N ASP A 824 6.44 -24.02 -33.09
CA ASP A 824 6.97 -25.34 -33.49
C ASP A 824 8.46 -25.27 -33.87
N LYS A 825 8.99 -24.06 -34.07
CA LYS A 825 10.40 -23.78 -34.34
C LYS A 825 11.21 -23.43 -33.09
N ILE A 826 10.59 -23.51 -31.91
CA ILE A 826 11.24 -23.32 -30.62
C ILE A 826 11.33 -24.68 -29.91
N ASN A 827 12.55 -25.11 -29.60
CA ASN A 827 12.81 -26.37 -28.92
C ASN A 827 13.47 -26.15 -27.55
N ASP A 828 13.42 -27.18 -26.70
CA ASP A 828 14.16 -27.25 -25.44
C ASP A 828 13.96 -26.05 -24.49
N VAL A 829 12.74 -25.48 -24.46
CA VAL A 829 12.40 -24.39 -23.52
C VAL A 829 12.53 -24.88 -22.08
N ARG A 830 13.48 -24.32 -21.34
CA ARG A 830 13.72 -24.61 -19.92
C ARG A 830 13.72 -23.31 -19.13
N TYR A 831 13.04 -23.32 -18.00
CA TYR A 831 12.93 -22.18 -17.12
C TYR A 831 13.16 -22.62 -15.67
N THR A 832 14.04 -21.92 -14.95
CA THR A 832 14.45 -22.27 -13.58
C THR A 832 14.27 -21.12 -12.59
N GLY A 833 13.31 -20.23 -12.82
CA GLY A 833 13.12 -19.03 -12.00
C GLY A 833 14.00 -17.88 -12.48
N SER A 834 15.32 -18.01 -12.36
CA SER A 834 16.28 -16.97 -12.73
C SER A 834 16.88 -17.10 -14.14
N THR A 835 16.63 -18.22 -14.82
CA THR A 835 17.14 -18.46 -16.18
C THR A 835 16.06 -19.00 -17.10
N LEU A 836 16.15 -18.64 -18.38
CA LEU A 836 15.40 -19.25 -19.46
C LEU A 836 16.39 -19.66 -20.56
N SER A 837 16.27 -20.86 -21.10
CA SER A 837 17.02 -21.27 -22.30
C SER A 837 16.11 -21.93 -23.31
N CYS A 838 16.38 -21.72 -24.59
CA CYS A 838 15.71 -22.43 -25.69
C CYS A 838 16.59 -22.44 -26.94
N GLU A 839 16.24 -23.30 -27.89
CA GLU A 839 16.78 -23.29 -29.24
C GLU A 839 15.73 -22.74 -30.20
N ALA A 840 16.10 -21.78 -31.04
CA ALA A 840 15.24 -21.15 -32.02
C ALA A 840 15.73 -21.46 -33.44
N SER A 841 14.87 -22.05 -34.27
CA SER A 841 15.12 -22.30 -35.69
C SER A 841 14.43 -21.23 -36.56
N VAL A 842 15.21 -20.26 -37.01
CA VAL A 842 14.73 -19.13 -37.82
C VAL A 842 14.89 -19.46 -39.30
N GLU A 843 13.80 -19.38 -40.07
CA GLU A 843 13.74 -19.71 -41.50
C GLU A 843 13.05 -18.59 -42.28
N GLY A 844 13.51 -18.30 -43.51
CA GLY A 844 12.80 -17.39 -44.42
C GLY A 844 13.00 -15.90 -44.12
N GLY A 845 14.15 -15.53 -43.55
CA GLY A 845 14.50 -14.16 -43.18
C GLY A 845 14.58 -13.97 -41.66
N SER A 846 15.02 -12.79 -41.24
CA SER A 846 15.14 -12.44 -39.82
C SER A 846 13.76 -12.43 -39.15
N LYS A 847 13.70 -12.87 -37.89
CA LYS A 847 12.47 -12.94 -37.08
C LYS A 847 12.71 -12.36 -35.70
N LEU A 848 11.65 -11.93 -35.04
CA LEU A 848 11.72 -11.62 -33.62
C LEU A 848 11.27 -12.83 -32.79
N VAL A 849 12.16 -13.35 -31.96
CA VAL A 849 11.80 -14.26 -30.87
C VAL A 849 11.20 -13.44 -29.74
N TYR A 850 9.93 -13.68 -29.44
CA TYR A 850 9.17 -13.04 -28.39
C TYR A 850 9.16 -13.89 -27.13
N PHE A 851 9.41 -13.27 -25.98
CA PHE A 851 9.30 -13.90 -24.67
C PHE A 851 8.16 -13.25 -23.91
N MET A 852 7.19 -14.07 -23.48
CA MET A 852 6.06 -13.63 -22.66
C MET A 852 6.46 -13.42 -21.19
N ILE A 853 7.50 -12.61 -21.02
CA ILE A 853 8.15 -12.22 -19.78
C ILE A 853 8.38 -10.71 -19.83
N PRO A 854 7.90 -9.95 -18.84
CA PRO A 854 8.10 -8.51 -18.81
C PRO A 854 9.57 -8.10 -18.93
N PHE A 855 9.82 -7.09 -19.75
CA PHE A 855 11.12 -6.45 -19.86
C PHE A 855 11.53 -5.86 -18.51
N SER A 856 12.79 -6.12 -18.13
CA SER A 856 13.41 -5.54 -16.95
C SER A 856 14.91 -5.38 -17.21
N GLN A 857 15.50 -4.30 -16.70
CA GLN A 857 16.94 -4.06 -16.75
C GLN A 857 17.77 -5.15 -16.04
N GLY A 858 17.11 -6.03 -15.25
CA GLY A 858 17.74 -7.18 -14.62
C GLY A 858 17.95 -8.38 -15.54
N TRP A 859 17.25 -8.44 -16.68
CA TRP A 859 17.43 -9.50 -17.68
C TRP A 859 18.62 -9.20 -18.58
N SER A 860 19.37 -10.25 -18.89
CA SER A 860 20.47 -10.25 -19.85
C SER A 860 20.31 -11.44 -20.79
N ALA A 861 20.72 -11.29 -22.04
CA ALA A 861 20.60 -12.32 -23.07
C ALA A 861 21.96 -12.67 -23.69
N GLU A 862 22.11 -13.95 -24.01
CA GLU A 862 23.18 -14.49 -24.84
C GLU A 862 22.56 -15.28 -25.99
N VAL A 863 23.06 -15.05 -27.21
CA VAL A 863 22.75 -15.81 -28.42
C VAL A 863 24.04 -16.45 -28.91
N ASP A 864 24.06 -17.78 -28.99
CA ASP A 864 25.24 -18.57 -29.37
C ASP A 864 26.49 -18.25 -28.51
N GLY A 865 26.26 -17.92 -27.23
CA GLY A 865 27.30 -17.55 -26.27
C GLY A 865 27.82 -16.11 -26.39
N VAL A 866 27.21 -15.28 -27.25
CA VAL A 866 27.53 -13.86 -27.40
C VAL A 866 26.43 -13.02 -26.76
N SER A 867 26.82 -12.06 -25.91
CA SER A 867 25.86 -11.16 -25.25
C SER A 867 25.20 -10.23 -26.26
N VAL A 868 23.86 -10.13 -26.18
CA VAL A 868 23.02 -9.28 -27.03
C VAL A 868 22.05 -8.47 -26.18
N ASP A 869 21.63 -7.31 -26.69
CA ASP A 869 20.66 -6.46 -26.01
C ASP A 869 19.24 -6.98 -26.23
N LEU A 870 18.43 -6.95 -25.18
CA LEU A 870 17.01 -7.28 -25.24
C LEU A 870 16.21 -6.09 -25.74
N LEU A 871 15.24 -6.35 -26.61
CA LEU A 871 14.30 -5.35 -27.11
C LEU A 871 13.04 -5.30 -26.24
N LYS A 872 12.44 -4.12 -26.12
CA LYS A 872 11.10 -3.95 -25.56
C LYS A 872 10.07 -4.29 -26.65
N ALA A 873 9.52 -5.48 -26.57
CA ALA A 873 8.51 -5.99 -27.49
C ALA A 873 7.10 -5.79 -26.92
N ASN A 874 6.14 -5.40 -27.75
CA ASN A 874 4.73 -5.24 -27.36
C ASN A 874 4.59 -4.37 -26.10
N VAL A 875 5.31 -3.24 -26.05
CA VAL A 875 5.38 -2.29 -24.93
C VAL A 875 6.10 -2.84 -23.69
N ALA A 876 5.65 -3.98 -23.17
CA ALA A 876 6.02 -4.47 -21.84
C ALA A 876 6.95 -5.67 -21.80
N PHE A 877 7.12 -6.41 -22.89
CA PHE A 877 7.71 -7.75 -22.89
C PHE A 877 9.09 -7.76 -23.55
N MET A 878 9.79 -8.89 -23.46
CA MET A 878 11.13 -9.04 -24.02
C MET A 878 11.08 -9.61 -25.45
N GLY A 879 11.97 -9.14 -26.31
CA GLY A 879 12.19 -9.71 -27.64
C GLY A 879 13.67 -9.76 -28.02
N LEU A 880 14.01 -10.65 -28.93
CA LEU A 880 15.33 -10.74 -29.59
C LEU A 880 15.13 -10.87 -31.09
N GLU A 881 15.77 -9.99 -31.87
CA GLU A 881 15.83 -10.12 -33.32
C GLU A 881 16.94 -11.11 -33.68
N LEU A 882 16.61 -12.13 -34.48
CA LEU A 882 17.55 -13.16 -34.92
C LEU A 882 17.53 -13.27 -36.43
N ASP A 883 18.71 -13.45 -37.01
CA ASP A 883 18.88 -13.76 -38.43
C ASP A 883 18.51 -15.23 -38.72
N GLU A 884 18.46 -15.58 -40.01
CA GLU A 884 18.20 -16.96 -40.44
C GLU A 884 19.28 -17.93 -39.93
N GLY A 885 18.85 -19.00 -39.25
CA GLY A 885 19.76 -19.93 -38.60
C GLY A 885 19.14 -20.69 -37.43
N VAL A 886 19.94 -21.57 -36.82
CA VAL A 886 19.59 -22.22 -35.55
C VAL A 886 20.44 -21.56 -34.47
N HIS A 887 19.76 -21.01 -33.46
CA HIS A 887 20.39 -20.20 -32.42
C HIS A 887 20.08 -20.77 -31.04
N GLU A 888 21.11 -20.86 -30.20
CA GLU A 888 20.97 -21.15 -28.77
C GLU A 888 20.76 -19.83 -28.00
N ILE A 889 19.61 -19.69 -27.32
CA ILE A 889 19.28 -18.50 -26.54
C ILE A 889 19.36 -18.83 -25.05
N LYS A 890 20.02 -17.96 -24.29
CA LYS A 890 20.07 -18.01 -22.82
C LYS A 890 19.74 -16.64 -22.24
N LEU A 891 18.70 -16.58 -21.42
CA LEU A 891 18.34 -15.42 -20.61
C LEU A 891 18.70 -15.67 -19.16
N HIS A 892 19.24 -14.65 -18.50
CA HIS A 892 19.59 -14.70 -17.09
C HIS A 892 19.14 -13.43 -16.37
N TYR A 893 18.43 -13.59 -15.25
CA TYR A 893 17.94 -12.49 -14.43
C TYR A 893 18.81 -12.24 -13.19
N VAL A 894 19.05 -10.96 -12.90
CA VAL A 894 19.57 -10.50 -11.61
C VAL A 894 18.80 -9.26 -11.20
N THR A 895 18.31 -9.25 -9.96
CA THR A 895 17.71 -8.05 -9.34
C THR A 895 18.60 -6.82 -9.52
N PRO A 896 18.13 -5.77 -10.21
CA PRO A 896 18.89 -4.55 -10.42
C PRO A 896 19.42 -3.97 -9.10
N GLY A 897 20.71 -3.63 -9.08
CA GLY A 897 21.36 -3.05 -7.91
C GLY A 897 21.69 -4.02 -6.76
N LEU A 898 21.25 -5.28 -6.78
CA LEU A 898 21.46 -6.23 -5.67
C LEU A 898 22.95 -6.55 -5.46
N LYS A 899 23.72 -6.79 -6.54
CA LYS A 899 25.17 -7.04 -6.46
C LYS A 899 25.92 -5.85 -5.84
N LEU A 900 25.57 -4.63 -6.25
CA LEU A 900 26.13 -3.40 -5.71
C LEU A 900 25.74 -3.23 -4.24
N GLY A 901 24.46 -3.42 -3.91
CA GLY A 901 23.93 -3.38 -2.54
C GLY A 901 24.66 -4.36 -1.62
N ALA A 902 24.85 -5.61 -2.06
CA ALA A 902 25.58 -6.62 -1.29
C ALA A 902 27.05 -6.23 -1.03
N ALA A 903 27.75 -5.70 -2.04
CA ALA A 903 29.12 -5.23 -1.89
C ALA A 903 29.22 -4.05 -0.91
N LEU A 904 28.28 -3.10 -0.99
CA LEU A 904 28.19 -1.96 -0.07
C LEU A 904 27.85 -2.38 1.36
N SER A 905 26.93 -3.35 1.52
CA SER A 905 26.61 -3.97 2.81
C SER A 905 27.82 -4.61 3.47
N LEU A 906 28.61 -5.38 2.72
CA LEU A 906 29.85 -5.95 3.24
C LEU A 906 30.83 -4.85 3.69
N GLY A 907 31.01 -3.80 2.89
CA GLY A 907 31.81 -2.63 3.26
C GLY A 907 31.30 -1.93 4.53
N GLY A 908 29.98 -1.77 4.67
CA GLY A 908 29.33 -1.21 5.85
C GLY A 908 29.63 -1.99 7.14
N PHE A 909 29.55 -3.32 7.10
CA PHE A 909 29.91 -4.17 8.23
C PHE A 909 31.39 -4.07 8.60
N VAL A 910 32.28 -4.01 7.61
CA VAL A 910 33.73 -3.81 7.83
C VAL A 910 33.99 -2.45 8.50
N LEU A 911 33.34 -1.38 8.05
CA LEU A 911 33.46 -0.05 8.65
C LEU A 911 32.91 -0.01 10.08
N LEU A 912 31.79 -0.67 10.35
CA LEU A 912 31.25 -0.80 11.69
C LEU A 912 32.23 -1.54 12.62
N ALA A 913 32.80 -2.66 12.16
CA ALA A 913 33.80 -3.40 12.92
C ALA A 913 35.04 -2.54 13.22
N ALA A 914 35.55 -1.82 12.22
CA ALA A 914 36.67 -0.89 12.38
C ALA A 914 36.36 0.23 13.40
N LEU A 915 35.17 0.82 13.33
CA LEU A 915 34.71 1.85 14.28
C LEU A 915 34.67 1.33 15.72
N LEU A 916 34.12 0.12 15.93
CA LEU A 916 34.04 -0.51 17.26
C LEU A 916 35.43 -0.85 17.81
N LEU A 917 36.35 -1.34 16.97
CA LEU A 917 37.73 -1.62 17.34
C LEU A 917 38.50 -0.35 17.69
N ALA A 918 38.34 0.71 16.90
CA ALA A 918 38.96 2.01 17.16
C ALA A 918 38.52 2.55 18.53
N ARG A 919 37.21 2.58 18.81
CA ARG A 919 36.67 3.03 20.10
C ARG A 919 37.18 2.20 21.29
N ARG A 920 37.28 0.87 21.14
CA ARG A 920 37.85 0.00 22.20
C ARG A 920 39.32 0.35 22.49
N LYS A 921 40.11 0.67 21.46
CA LYS A 921 41.51 1.10 21.64
C LYS A 921 41.60 2.45 22.34
N THR A 922 40.78 3.44 21.97
CA THR A 922 40.79 4.76 22.61
C THR A 922 40.37 4.68 24.08
N HIS A 923 39.35 3.87 24.41
CA HIS A 923 38.94 3.67 25.79
C HIS A 923 40.05 3.03 26.63
N ARG A 924 40.71 1.98 26.12
CA ARG A 924 41.85 1.34 26.79
C ARG A 924 43.06 2.28 26.94
N ALA A 925 43.28 3.18 25.99
CA ALA A 925 44.36 4.16 26.06
C ALA A 925 44.09 5.23 27.13
N ASN A 926 42.85 5.74 27.22
CA ASN A 926 42.44 6.67 28.27
C ASN A 926 42.48 6.00 29.65
N ASP A 927 41.97 4.77 29.80
CA ASP A 927 42.04 4.02 31.07
C ASP A 927 43.48 3.80 31.56
N ARG A 928 44.42 3.55 30.63
CA ARG A 928 45.86 3.41 30.95
C ARG A 928 46.47 4.74 31.38
N LYS A 929 46.06 5.85 30.76
CA LYS A 929 46.53 7.20 31.10
C LYS A 929 46.04 7.64 32.48
N ASP A 930 44.76 7.45 32.78
CA ASP A 930 44.18 7.78 34.10
C ASP A 930 44.80 6.95 35.23
N ARG A 931 45.10 5.67 34.99
CA ARG A 931 45.84 4.83 35.95
C ARG A 931 47.29 5.30 36.13
N GLY A 932 47.94 5.75 35.06
CA GLY A 932 49.30 6.32 35.10
C GLY A 932 49.36 7.64 35.88
N ASP A 933 48.40 8.52 35.66
CA ASP A 933 48.31 9.82 36.35
C ASP A 933 47.96 9.62 37.84
N HIS A 934 47.08 8.68 38.20
CA HIS A 934 46.83 8.32 39.60
C HIS A 934 48.05 7.71 40.29
N ALA A 935 48.81 6.84 39.63
CA ALA A 935 50.05 6.29 40.18
C ALA A 935 51.14 7.37 40.36
N ALA A 936 51.21 8.37 39.47
CA ALA A 936 52.13 9.49 39.59
C ALA A 936 51.76 10.47 40.74
N ILE A 937 50.47 10.63 41.02
CA ILE A 937 49.96 11.44 42.14
C ILE A 937 50.23 10.74 43.48
N ASP A 938 49.99 9.42 43.59
CA ASP A 938 50.30 8.64 44.79
C ASP A 938 51.81 8.57 45.08
N GLY A 939 52.64 8.53 44.04
CA GLY A 939 54.10 8.59 44.16
C GLY A 939 54.62 9.91 44.72
N ARG A 940 53.95 11.04 44.43
CA ARG A 940 54.30 12.38 44.95
C ARG A 940 53.77 12.67 46.35
N MET A 941 52.76 11.95 46.84
CA MET A 941 52.29 12.07 48.23
C MET A 941 53.11 11.23 49.22
N ARG A 942 53.92 10.29 48.72
CA ARG A 942 54.80 9.42 49.53
C ARG A 942 56.28 9.87 49.57
N SER A 943 56.63 10.91 48.81
CA SER A 943 57.91 11.65 48.90
C SER A 943 57.71 12.92 49.70
#